data_AF-A0A7R9XTJ9-F1
#
_entry.id   AF-A0A7R9XTJ9-F1
#
_cell.length_a   1.000
_cell.length_b   1.000
_cell.length_c   1.000
_cell.angle_alpha   90.00
_cell.angle_beta   90.00
_cell.angle_gamma   90.00
#
_symmetry.space_group_name_H-M   'P 1'
#
loop_
_entity.id
_entity.type
_entity.pdbx_description
1 polymer ?
#
loop_
_entity_poly.entity_id
_entity_poly.type
_entity_poly.pdbx_seq_one_letter_code
_entity_poly.pdbx_strand_id
1 'polypeptide(L)'
;VEAFVREPYWTVKASLSSKDGSTFDAALTHVDGAKLGKFTIASNDEAEAYAKRVRECDTLRVVEVKHSEAKRTSGPPFTTSTMQQEANKQLGFGASRTMSAAQRLYEGAGTGEGLITYMRTDGTYVAPHAIESLRTTAGELFGDEYVPESPRYFKKKQKNAQEAHEAIRPTKAGRLPAQVARQIGPGSDEARLYALIWARTMASQMSPALTDRIAAEIASAENDLKLKANGHRLKFPGFLAAYRTSRPDAAPPSDDAWLPILGEGEGLSVKTDGESLGCEATEHKTSPPPRYTDGSIVKALEERGIGRPSTYAPILKVLAQREYVAKQGAALVPTTRGRLVSAFLTNYFETYVDYGFTADLEHKLDDITSEQVQWKPLLEEWWTPFRDKISSLSELRVSEVIDALDEKLGQHLFGEATYDGHVHINPDQVAEVSDSDDVVSEARRCPSCKIGRIGLKPSKAGGFIGCSRYPECGFTHPLHPIRGAIVSDTDDPDFVATVEDPDAVMYPKVLGVDPATGKEISLRLGPYGPYLQLGVQELAPAATPAEDGKKAKKPKKPPAPRRVGVANIGKDVNEITLAEAIGMFEYPKVLGVHPVTQAPVSLNIGPFGWYVASEVAGEVLRASIGKTVLKRVGAVENVDIDEAVELLRKKAERPPRTRGRYASKKTKAKKEPKKAKEPKPKKEPEAKKEAKDPKAKKAPKPKVEVPGMKKPLTAFFAFSADERASVKAENPTFKVGEVAKALGERWASLDPERKAKYESDAKTAKEAYAAALAEFLASSESSREP
;
A
#
# COMPACT_ATOMS: atom_id res chain seq x y z
N VAL A 1 14.04 3.21 13.42
CA VAL A 1 13.01 2.72 14.38
C VAL A 1 13.52 1.47 15.08
N GLU A 2 13.80 0.39 14.37
CA GLU A 2 14.29 -0.87 14.98
C GLU A 2 15.63 -0.72 15.73
N ALA A 3 16.58 0.04 15.19
CA ALA A 3 17.86 0.29 15.86
C ALA A 3 17.80 1.39 16.96
N PHE A 4 16.61 1.96 17.23
CA PHE A 4 16.51 3.07 18.18
C PHE A 4 16.46 2.56 19.62
N VAL A 5 17.44 2.93 20.42
CA VAL A 5 17.48 2.64 21.86
C VAL A 5 16.81 3.78 22.61
N ARG A 6 15.83 3.47 23.47
CA ARG A 6 15.16 4.50 24.27
C ARG A 6 16.04 4.88 25.45
N GLU A 7 16.32 6.17 25.57
CA GLU A 7 17.03 6.73 26.72
C GLU A 7 16.03 7.39 27.67
N PRO A 8 16.09 7.09 28.97
CA PRO A 8 15.30 7.81 29.96
C PRO A 8 15.90 9.20 30.22
N TYR A 9 15.05 10.16 30.54
CA TYR A 9 15.45 11.48 31.01
C TYR A 9 14.38 12.06 31.94
N TRP A 10 14.76 12.94 32.86
CA TRP A 10 13.83 13.46 33.86
C TRP A 10 13.61 14.96 33.71
N THR A 11 12.43 15.41 34.12
CA THR A 11 12.12 16.84 34.30
C THR A 11 11.60 17.07 35.70
N VAL A 12 11.98 18.17 36.33
CA VAL A 12 11.46 18.56 37.64
C VAL A 12 10.50 19.74 37.47
N LYS A 13 9.28 19.59 37.99
CA LYS A 13 8.22 20.59 37.92
C LYS A 13 7.69 20.87 39.32
N ALA A 14 7.59 22.14 39.70
CA ALA A 14 7.11 22.58 41.00
C ALA A 14 5.81 23.34 40.85
N SER A 15 4.86 23.07 41.74
CA SER A 15 3.67 23.89 41.90
C SER A 15 3.96 24.98 42.94
N LEU A 16 3.77 26.24 42.54
CA LEU A 16 4.11 27.43 43.30
C LEU A 16 2.84 28.21 43.63
N SER A 17 2.83 28.88 44.78
CA SER A 17 1.79 29.82 45.18
C SER A 17 2.34 31.24 45.22
N SER A 18 1.59 32.18 44.64
CA SER A 18 1.82 33.63 44.71
C SER A 18 1.20 34.25 45.97
N LYS A 19 1.49 35.53 46.23
CA LYS A 19 1.01 36.22 47.44
C LYS A 19 -0.51 36.31 47.56
N ASP A 20 -1.22 36.24 46.43
CA ASP A 20 -2.69 36.25 46.35
C ASP A 20 -3.30 34.85 46.58
N GLY A 21 -2.49 33.82 46.83
CA GLY A 21 -2.92 32.43 47.01
C GLY A 21 -3.14 31.66 45.72
N SER A 22 -3.00 32.29 44.55
CA SER A 22 -3.10 31.61 43.25
C SER A 22 -1.96 30.60 43.08
N THR A 23 -2.25 29.45 42.46
CA THR A 23 -1.26 28.41 42.20
C THR A 23 -0.94 28.28 40.72
N PHE A 24 0.31 27.97 40.39
CA PHE A 24 0.77 27.74 39.04
C PHE A 24 2.01 26.86 39.01
N ASP A 25 2.32 26.31 37.84
CA ASP A 25 3.44 25.41 37.69
C ASP A 25 4.68 26.07 37.07
N ALA A 26 5.85 25.72 37.59
CA ALA A 26 7.15 26.14 37.06
C ALA A 26 8.08 24.94 36.86
N ALA A 27 8.79 24.89 35.73
CA ALA A 27 9.77 23.86 35.44
C ALA A 27 11.17 24.29 35.89
N LEU A 28 11.94 23.40 36.52
CA LEU A 28 13.34 23.65 36.86
C LEU A 28 14.19 23.71 35.58
N THR A 29 15.03 24.74 35.48
CA THR A 29 15.84 25.01 34.27
C THR A 29 17.33 25.15 34.54
N HIS A 30 17.73 25.56 35.75
CA HIS A 30 19.13 25.63 36.15
C HIS A 30 19.30 25.19 37.59
N VAL A 31 20.43 24.54 37.86
CA VAL A 31 20.90 24.16 39.19
C VAL A 31 22.38 24.54 39.30
N ASP A 32 22.78 25.22 40.38
CA ASP A 32 24.14 25.65 40.67
C ASP A 32 24.80 26.42 39.50
N GLY A 33 23.99 27.24 38.81
CA GLY A 33 24.41 28.01 37.63
C GLY A 33 24.48 27.20 36.33
N ALA A 34 24.41 25.86 36.37
CA ALA A 34 24.39 25.00 35.20
C ALA A 34 22.98 24.89 34.60
N LYS A 35 22.88 25.03 33.27
CA LYS A 35 21.62 24.90 32.55
C LYS A 35 21.26 23.42 32.36
N LEU A 36 20.04 23.05 32.75
CA LEU A 36 19.49 21.73 32.53
C LEU A 36 19.01 21.60 31.08
N GLY A 37 19.73 20.83 30.29
CA GLY A 37 19.30 20.34 28.99
C GLY A 37 18.39 19.12 29.13
N LYS A 38 17.88 18.63 28.00
CA LYS A 38 16.92 17.50 27.96
C LYS A 38 17.43 16.24 28.66
N PHE A 39 18.72 15.93 28.54
CA PHE A 39 19.36 14.72 29.08
C PHE A 39 20.27 15.01 30.28
N THR A 40 20.20 16.22 30.85
CA THR A 40 21.09 16.60 31.96
C THR A 40 20.75 15.83 33.23
N ILE A 41 19.46 15.63 33.54
CA ILE A 41 19.03 14.77 34.63
C ILE A 41 18.88 13.35 34.08
N ALA A 42 19.82 12.47 34.45
CA ALA A 42 19.95 11.13 33.86
C ALA A 42 19.59 9.99 34.84
N SER A 43 19.22 10.32 36.08
CA SER A 43 18.76 9.32 37.06
C SER A 43 17.60 9.85 37.89
N ASN A 44 16.80 8.92 38.42
CA ASN A 44 15.70 9.25 39.33
C ASN A 44 16.23 9.86 40.64
N ASP A 45 17.36 9.37 41.16
CA ASP A 45 17.94 9.85 42.42
C ASP A 45 18.37 11.32 42.29
N GLU A 46 18.98 11.70 41.16
CA GLU A 46 19.35 13.08 40.88
C GLU A 46 18.11 13.98 40.71
N ALA A 47 17.10 13.49 39.97
CA ALA A 47 15.84 14.21 39.77
C ALA A 47 15.12 14.48 41.10
N GLU A 48 15.07 13.48 41.97
CA GLU A 48 14.44 13.56 43.29
C GLU A 48 15.25 14.42 44.26
N ALA A 49 16.58 14.41 44.17
CA ALA A 49 17.44 15.33 44.91
C ALA A 49 17.18 16.80 44.52
N TYR A 50 17.05 17.10 43.22
CA TYR A 50 16.69 18.44 42.76
C TYR A 50 15.25 18.82 43.15
N ALA A 51 14.30 17.90 43.02
CA ALA A 51 12.93 18.14 43.46
C ALA A 51 12.87 18.44 44.96
N LYS A 52 13.61 17.69 45.78
CA LYS A 52 13.74 17.95 47.22
C LYS A 52 14.33 19.34 47.52
N ARG A 53 15.42 19.74 46.85
CA ARG A 53 16.01 21.09 46.97
C ARG A 53 14.98 22.17 46.69
N VAL A 54 14.14 21.99 45.66
CA VAL A 54 13.07 22.94 45.34
C VAL A 54 11.98 22.96 46.43
N ARG A 55 11.54 21.80 46.96
CA ARG A 55 10.53 21.73 48.04
C ARG A 55 10.99 22.36 49.35
N GLU A 56 12.29 22.29 49.64
CA GLU A 56 12.89 22.84 50.85
C GLU A 56 13.29 24.33 50.70
N CYS A 57 13.14 24.91 49.51
CA CYS A 57 13.49 26.29 49.24
C CYS A 57 12.36 27.25 49.63
N ASP A 58 12.52 27.94 50.76
CA ASP A 58 11.57 28.94 51.26
C ASP A 58 11.81 30.37 50.69
N THR A 59 12.76 30.54 49.77
CA THR A 59 13.23 31.87 49.29
C THR A 59 13.05 32.11 47.78
N LEU A 60 12.16 31.35 47.12
CA LEU A 60 11.89 31.57 45.70
C LEU A 60 11.27 32.95 45.47
N ARG A 61 11.73 33.65 44.45
CA ARG A 61 11.17 34.92 44.01
C ARG A 61 11.12 35.04 42.50
N VAL A 62 10.19 35.83 42.01
CA VAL A 62 10.13 36.26 40.61
C VAL A 62 11.30 37.20 40.33
N VAL A 63 12.13 36.86 39.36
CA VAL A 63 13.27 37.66 38.91
C VAL A 63 12.88 38.59 37.77
N GLU A 64 12.16 38.05 36.79
CA GLU A 64 11.75 38.77 35.59
C GLU A 64 10.39 38.23 35.13
N VAL A 65 9.51 39.12 34.68
CA VAL A 65 8.27 38.74 34.00
C VAL A 65 8.25 39.35 32.61
N LYS A 66 8.36 38.48 31.60
CA LYS A 66 8.36 38.90 30.21
C LYS A 66 7.00 38.71 29.56
N HIS A 67 6.38 39.82 29.18
CA HIS A 67 5.18 39.85 28.36
C HIS A 67 5.55 39.93 26.88
N SER A 68 4.92 39.09 26.06
CA SER A 68 5.08 39.15 24.61
C SER A 68 3.81 38.74 23.90
N GLU A 69 3.59 39.28 22.70
CA GLU A 69 2.49 38.87 21.83
C GLU A 69 3.04 37.99 20.71
N ALA A 70 2.46 36.80 20.53
CA ALA A 70 2.80 35.91 19.43
C ALA A 70 1.74 36.01 18.33
N LYS A 71 2.19 36.33 17.11
CA LYS A 71 1.36 36.38 15.92
C LYS A 71 1.48 35.08 15.14
N ARG A 72 0.35 34.44 14.83
CA ARG A 72 0.29 33.26 13.97
C ARG A 72 -0.56 33.54 12.74
N THR A 73 -0.02 33.30 11.56
CA THR A 73 -0.73 33.47 10.29
C THR A 73 -1.20 32.13 9.74
N SER A 74 -2.32 32.13 9.01
CA SER A 74 -2.66 30.98 8.17
C SER A 74 -1.60 30.79 7.08
N GLY A 75 -1.44 29.55 6.60
CA GLY A 75 -0.67 29.28 5.40
C GLY A 75 -1.51 29.45 4.13
N PRO A 76 -0.93 29.16 2.95
CA PRO A 76 -1.60 29.34 1.67
C PRO A 76 -2.81 28.41 1.52
N PRO A 77 -3.74 28.72 0.58
CA PRO A 77 -4.71 27.77 0.07
C PRO A 77 -4.06 26.46 -0.38
N PHE A 78 -4.84 25.39 -0.46
CA PHE A 78 -4.30 24.06 -0.65
C PHE A 78 -3.68 23.86 -2.04
N THR A 79 -2.54 23.18 -2.04
CA THR A 79 -2.05 22.35 -3.15
C THR A 79 -2.55 20.92 -2.97
N THR A 80 -2.33 20.04 -3.94
CA THR A 80 -2.69 18.61 -3.80
C THR A 80 -1.98 17.94 -2.63
N SER A 81 -0.69 18.20 -2.46
CA SER A 81 0.11 17.62 -1.38
C SER A 81 -0.39 18.10 -0.01
N THR A 82 -0.55 19.42 0.17
CA THR A 82 -0.99 19.99 1.44
C THR A 82 -2.43 19.63 1.78
N MET A 83 -3.32 19.48 0.79
CA MET A 83 -4.67 18.93 0.98
C MET A 83 -4.61 17.47 1.47
N GLN A 84 -3.79 16.61 0.85
CA GLN A 84 -3.66 15.22 1.26
C GLN A 84 -3.08 15.08 2.68
N GLN A 85 -2.10 15.92 3.03
CA GLN A 85 -1.53 15.99 4.37
C GLN A 85 -2.56 16.38 5.43
N GLU A 86 -3.29 17.47 5.23
CA GLU A 86 -4.28 17.94 6.20
C GLU A 86 -5.52 17.04 6.25
N ALA A 87 -5.94 16.46 5.13
CA ALA A 87 -7.02 15.47 5.12
C ALA A 87 -6.61 14.20 5.90
N ASN A 88 -5.37 13.74 5.76
CA ASN A 88 -4.88 12.62 6.57
C ASN A 88 -4.85 12.97 8.06
N LYS A 89 -4.26 14.12 8.41
CA LYS A 89 -4.10 14.58 9.79
C LYS A 89 -5.44 14.84 10.48
N GLN A 90 -6.37 15.53 9.81
CA GLN A 90 -7.59 16.02 10.45
C GLN A 90 -8.83 15.18 10.16
N LEU A 91 -8.84 14.36 9.10
CA LEU A 91 -10.00 13.55 8.70
C LEU A 91 -9.72 12.03 8.74
N GLY A 92 -8.46 11.63 8.90
CA GLY A 92 -8.03 10.23 8.77
C GLY A 92 -8.03 9.74 7.31
N PHE A 93 -8.19 10.61 6.33
CA PHE A 93 -8.30 10.18 4.93
C PHE A 93 -6.93 9.77 4.38
N GLY A 94 -6.87 8.57 3.79
CA GLY A 94 -5.73 8.16 2.96
C GLY A 94 -5.71 8.93 1.64
N ALA A 95 -4.55 8.98 0.97
CA ALA A 95 -4.37 9.80 -0.24
C ALA A 95 -5.39 9.46 -1.36
N SER A 96 -5.69 8.17 -1.55
CA SER A 96 -6.69 7.72 -2.55
C SER A 96 -8.12 8.15 -2.20
N ARG A 97 -8.50 8.10 -0.91
CA ARG A 97 -9.82 8.53 -0.43
C ARG A 97 -9.99 10.03 -0.61
N THR A 98 -8.99 10.82 -0.21
CA THR A 98 -8.94 12.27 -0.42
C THR A 98 -9.10 12.65 -1.88
N MET A 99 -8.34 12.02 -2.79
CA MET A 99 -8.43 12.34 -4.22
C MET A 99 -9.77 11.93 -4.85
N SER A 100 -10.39 10.85 -4.37
CA SER A 100 -11.70 10.42 -4.84
C SER A 100 -12.80 11.40 -4.42
N ALA A 101 -12.78 11.87 -3.17
CA ALA A 101 -13.70 12.88 -2.68
C ALA A 101 -13.48 14.23 -3.39
N ALA A 102 -12.22 14.65 -3.58
CA ALA A 102 -11.88 15.87 -4.31
C ALA A 102 -12.35 15.84 -5.78
N GLN A 103 -12.17 14.70 -6.46
CA GLN A 103 -12.66 14.51 -7.83
C GLN A 103 -14.18 14.72 -7.89
N ARG A 104 -14.93 14.10 -6.97
CA ARG A 104 -16.40 14.25 -6.91
C ARG A 104 -16.81 15.68 -6.62
N LEU A 105 -16.13 16.38 -5.70
CA LEU A 105 -16.36 17.80 -5.43
C LEU A 105 -16.11 18.67 -6.66
N TYR A 106 -15.05 18.40 -7.42
CA TYR A 106 -14.75 19.09 -8.67
C TYR A 106 -15.83 18.85 -9.74
N GLU A 107 -16.32 17.62 -9.84
CA GLU A 107 -17.44 17.23 -10.73
C GLU A 107 -18.83 17.69 -10.23
N GLY A 108 -18.88 18.27 -9.03
CA GLY A 108 -20.07 18.88 -8.44
C GLY A 108 -20.85 18.00 -7.47
N ALA A 109 -20.42 16.75 -7.23
CA ALA A 109 -20.98 15.86 -6.20
C ALA A 109 -22.53 15.77 -6.20
N GLY A 110 -23.15 15.76 -7.39
CA GLY A 110 -24.60 15.68 -7.56
C GLY A 110 -25.35 17.02 -7.48
N THR A 111 -24.65 18.14 -7.26
CA THR A 111 -25.24 19.50 -7.22
C THR A 111 -25.39 20.15 -8.61
N GLY A 112 -24.81 19.54 -9.66
CA GLY A 112 -24.85 20.06 -11.03
C GLY A 112 -23.81 21.14 -11.36
N GLU A 113 -23.06 21.63 -10.36
CA GLU A 113 -21.97 22.60 -10.55
C GLU A 113 -20.75 22.23 -9.69
N GLY A 114 -19.54 22.46 -10.20
CA GLY A 114 -18.30 22.17 -9.47
C GLY A 114 -18.20 22.95 -8.16
N LEU A 115 -17.91 22.25 -7.05
CA LEU A 115 -17.82 22.84 -5.71
C LEU A 115 -16.43 23.38 -5.40
N ILE A 116 -15.39 22.78 -5.98
CA ILE A 116 -13.99 23.20 -5.83
C ILE A 116 -13.31 23.37 -7.19
N THR A 117 -12.19 24.08 -7.21
CA THR A 117 -11.26 24.13 -8.36
C THR A 117 -10.54 22.80 -8.58
N TYR A 118 -9.78 22.69 -9.66
CA TYR A 118 -9.08 21.45 -10.02
C TYR A 118 -8.10 21.01 -8.93
N MET A 119 -8.23 19.75 -8.48
CA MET A 119 -7.58 19.22 -7.29
C MET A 119 -6.17 18.65 -7.51
N ARG A 120 -5.65 18.66 -8.74
CA ARG A 120 -4.28 18.25 -9.09
C ARG A 120 -3.47 19.48 -9.47
N THR A 121 -2.92 20.14 -8.46
CA THR A 121 -2.20 21.42 -8.57
C THR A 121 -1.10 21.48 -7.51
N ASP A 122 0.04 22.04 -7.89
CA ASP A 122 1.15 22.48 -7.04
C ASP A 122 1.12 23.99 -6.76
N GLY A 123 0.21 24.72 -7.43
CA GLY A 123 0.02 26.15 -7.31
C GLY A 123 -0.73 26.56 -6.04
N THR A 124 -0.26 27.64 -5.41
CA THR A 124 -0.95 28.32 -4.30
C THR A 124 -1.66 29.61 -4.74
N TYR A 125 -1.61 29.90 -6.04
CA TYR A 125 -2.17 31.12 -6.61
C TYR A 125 -3.70 31.12 -6.53
N VAL A 126 -4.29 32.29 -6.25
CA VAL A 126 -5.74 32.52 -6.29
C VAL A 126 -6.00 33.76 -7.13
N ALA A 127 -7.00 33.69 -8.00
CA ALA A 127 -7.37 34.79 -8.88
C ALA A 127 -7.86 36.02 -8.08
N PRO A 128 -7.60 37.25 -8.54
CA PRO A 128 -7.97 38.47 -7.80
C PRO A 128 -9.47 38.54 -7.43
N HIS A 129 -10.37 38.20 -8.36
CA HIS A 129 -11.82 38.20 -8.10
C HIS A 129 -12.22 37.21 -6.99
N ALA A 130 -11.51 36.09 -6.86
CA ALA A 130 -11.77 35.11 -5.82
C ALA A 130 -11.23 35.57 -4.45
N ILE A 131 -10.09 36.28 -4.43
CA ILE A 131 -9.58 36.93 -3.22
C ILE A 131 -10.57 37.98 -2.72
N GLU A 132 -11.09 38.81 -3.61
CA GLU A 132 -12.11 39.81 -3.26
C GLU A 132 -13.35 39.15 -2.67
N SER A 133 -13.89 38.11 -3.33
CA SER A 133 -15.02 37.34 -2.82
C SER A 133 -14.75 36.73 -1.43
N LEU A 134 -13.56 36.19 -1.18
CA LEU A 134 -13.18 35.63 0.12
C LEU A 134 -13.14 36.72 1.20
N ARG A 135 -12.61 37.90 0.89
CA ARG A 135 -12.50 39.03 1.83
C ARG A 135 -13.88 39.58 2.19
N THR A 136 -14.76 39.76 1.21
CA THR A 136 -16.15 40.18 1.45
C THR A 136 -16.86 39.17 2.34
N THR A 137 -16.81 37.88 2.01
CA THR A 137 -17.43 36.84 2.84
C THR A 137 -16.80 36.75 4.24
N ALA A 138 -15.51 37.00 4.40
CA ALA A 138 -14.87 37.05 5.72
C ALA A 138 -15.40 38.21 6.57
N GLY A 139 -15.55 39.42 5.99
CA GLY A 139 -16.15 40.56 6.67
C GLY A 139 -17.60 40.33 7.07
N GLU A 140 -18.41 39.75 6.18
CA GLU A 140 -19.81 39.41 6.46
C GLU A 140 -19.99 38.38 7.58
N LEU A 141 -19.10 37.36 7.64
CA LEU A 141 -19.24 36.25 8.59
C LEU A 141 -18.58 36.52 9.94
N PHE A 142 -17.45 37.23 9.96
CA PHE A 142 -16.59 37.35 11.14
C PHE A 142 -16.42 38.80 11.62
N GLY A 143 -16.71 39.79 10.78
CA GLY A 143 -16.49 41.21 11.05
C GLY A 143 -15.18 41.75 10.47
N ASP A 144 -15.11 43.07 10.34
CA ASP A 144 -14.03 43.77 9.63
C ASP A 144 -12.63 43.54 10.25
N GLU A 145 -12.54 43.35 11.57
CA GLU A 145 -11.27 43.07 12.26
C GLU A 145 -10.60 41.75 11.81
N TYR A 146 -11.38 40.83 11.25
CA TYR A 146 -10.90 39.55 10.72
C TYR A 146 -10.38 39.66 9.29
N VAL A 147 -10.53 40.81 8.63
CA VAL A 147 -10.07 41.06 7.27
C VAL A 147 -8.81 41.93 7.32
N PRO A 148 -7.64 41.44 6.87
CA PRO A 148 -6.43 42.26 6.80
C PRO A 148 -6.62 43.46 5.87
N GLU A 149 -5.96 44.57 6.16
CA GLU A 149 -6.01 45.80 5.34
C GLU A 149 -5.70 45.52 3.85
N SER A 150 -4.66 44.73 3.58
CA SER A 150 -4.25 44.36 2.22
C SER A 150 -4.53 42.88 1.90
N PRO A 151 -4.87 42.56 0.63
CA PRO A 151 -5.04 41.18 0.18
C PRO A 151 -3.74 40.38 0.26
N ARG A 152 -3.84 39.09 0.59
CA ARG A 152 -2.69 38.20 0.74
C ARG A 152 -2.48 37.38 -0.51
N TYR A 153 -1.34 37.56 -1.17
CA TYR A 153 -0.97 36.77 -2.34
C TYR A 153 0.08 35.72 -1.99
N PHE A 154 -0.19 34.48 -2.40
CA PHE A 154 0.73 33.35 -2.22
C PHE A 154 1.26 32.90 -3.57
N LYS A 155 2.54 33.12 -3.83
CA LYS A 155 3.23 32.63 -5.02
C LYS A 155 4.41 31.76 -4.60
N LYS A 156 4.45 30.50 -5.05
CA LYS A 156 5.70 29.73 -5.10
C LYS A 156 6.45 30.10 -6.38
N LYS A 157 7.79 30.06 -6.34
CA LYS A 157 8.64 30.26 -7.52
C LYS A 157 8.37 29.10 -8.49
N GLN A 158 7.69 29.37 -9.59
CA GLN A 158 7.27 28.36 -10.55
C GLN A 158 8.49 27.86 -11.33
N LYS A 159 8.64 26.54 -11.46
CA LYS A 159 9.64 25.94 -12.35
C LYS A 159 9.05 25.66 -13.73
N ASN A 160 7.72 25.51 -13.85
CA ASN A 160 7.14 25.00 -15.09
C ASN A 160 5.81 25.67 -15.52
N ALA A 161 5.51 25.66 -16.82
CA ALA A 161 4.32 26.30 -17.40
C ALA A 161 2.99 25.56 -17.10
N GLN A 162 3.04 24.27 -16.74
CA GLN A 162 1.87 23.51 -16.28
C GLN A 162 1.40 23.92 -14.87
N GLU A 163 2.25 24.61 -14.10
CA GLU A 163 1.98 25.08 -12.72
C GLU A 163 1.11 26.37 -12.70
N ALA A 164 0.49 26.74 -13.83
CA ALA A 164 -0.43 27.88 -13.95
C ALA A 164 -1.85 27.58 -13.43
N HIS A 165 -2.03 26.48 -12.71
CA HIS A 165 -3.30 26.13 -12.10
C HIS A 165 -3.52 26.89 -10.80
N GLU A 166 -4.77 27.28 -10.58
CA GLU A 166 -5.19 27.89 -9.33
C GLU A 166 -5.05 26.88 -8.17
N ALA A 167 -4.92 27.38 -6.95
CA ALA A 167 -4.98 26.57 -5.75
C ALA A 167 -6.32 25.84 -5.63
N ILE A 168 -6.35 24.78 -4.83
CA ILE A 168 -7.57 24.06 -4.48
C ILE A 168 -8.37 24.92 -3.51
N ARG A 169 -9.49 25.44 -4.00
CA ARG A 169 -10.39 26.34 -3.25
C ARG A 169 -11.85 26.09 -3.62
N PRO A 170 -12.81 26.56 -2.81
CA PRO A 170 -14.21 26.63 -3.24
C PRO A 170 -14.35 27.49 -4.49
N THR A 171 -15.24 27.10 -5.39
CA THR A 171 -15.57 27.91 -6.58
C THR A 171 -16.31 29.19 -6.20
N LYS A 172 -17.11 29.16 -5.12
CA LYS A 172 -17.81 30.31 -4.53
C LYS A 172 -17.53 30.37 -3.02
N ALA A 173 -17.00 31.50 -2.52
CA ALA A 173 -16.63 31.65 -1.11
C ALA A 173 -17.83 31.58 -0.15
N GLY A 174 -18.98 32.15 -0.55
CA GLY A 174 -20.21 32.18 0.23
C GLY A 174 -20.94 30.84 0.39
N ARG A 175 -20.50 29.77 -0.27
CA ARG A 175 -21.04 28.41 -0.04
C ARG A 175 -20.47 27.83 1.24
N LEU A 176 -21.20 28.00 2.34
CA LEU A 176 -20.73 27.58 3.66
C LEU A 176 -20.67 26.05 3.77
N PRO A 177 -19.74 25.50 4.57
CA PRO A 177 -19.63 24.04 4.77
C PRO A 177 -20.94 23.37 5.18
N ALA A 178 -21.70 23.98 6.09
CA ALA A 178 -23.00 23.45 6.53
C ALA A 178 -24.05 23.41 5.40
N GLN A 179 -24.03 24.36 4.46
CA GLN A 179 -24.94 24.37 3.32
C GLN A 179 -24.60 23.24 2.33
N VAL A 180 -23.31 23.09 2.01
CA VAL A 180 -22.83 22.03 1.12
C VAL A 180 -23.09 20.65 1.73
N ALA A 181 -22.82 20.48 3.04
CA ALA A 181 -23.11 19.24 3.75
C ALA A 181 -24.59 18.84 3.67
N ARG A 182 -25.52 19.80 3.79
CA ARG A 182 -26.96 19.53 3.61
C ARG A 182 -27.32 19.06 2.19
N GLN A 183 -26.59 19.51 1.17
CA GLN A 183 -26.87 19.17 -0.23
C GLN A 183 -26.34 17.78 -0.62
N ILE A 184 -25.12 17.45 -0.21
CA ILE A 184 -24.43 16.22 -0.66
C ILE A 184 -24.41 15.10 0.38
N GLY A 185 -24.97 15.35 1.57
CA GLY A 185 -25.05 14.40 2.68
C GLY A 185 -24.11 14.78 3.83
N PRO A 186 -24.63 15.11 5.03
CA PRO A 186 -23.79 15.40 6.20
C PRO A 186 -22.91 14.20 6.56
N GLY A 187 -21.66 14.46 6.95
CA GLY A 187 -20.70 13.41 7.29
C GLY A 187 -20.08 12.67 6.11
N SER A 188 -20.55 12.88 4.87
CA SER A 188 -19.92 12.34 3.66
C SER A 188 -18.47 12.81 3.52
N ASP A 189 -17.65 12.02 2.82
CA ASP A 189 -16.25 12.35 2.60
C ASP A 189 -16.10 13.67 1.84
N GLU A 190 -16.98 13.91 0.87
CA GLU A 190 -17.05 15.12 0.09
C GLU A 190 -17.38 16.32 0.98
N ALA A 191 -18.38 16.22 1.86
CA ALA A 191 -18.74 17.32 2.76
C ALA A 191 -17.62 17.65 3.75
N ARG A 192 -17.00 16.62 4.34
CA ARG A 192 -15.88 16.76 5.28
C ARG A 192 -14.64 17.37 4.61
N LEU A 193 -14.32 16.94 3.39
CA LEU A 193 -13.20 17.49 2.63
C LEU A 193 -13.48 18.91 2.14
N TYR A 194 -14.69 19.20 1.69
CA TYR A 194 -15.10 20.56 1.31
C TYR A 194 -14.95 21.53 2.48
N ALA A 195 -15.41 21.14 3.68
CA ALA A 195 -15.28 21.96 4.89
C ALA A 195 -13.82 22.33 5.18
N LEU A 196 -12.90 21.35 5.03
CA LEU A 196 -11.47 21.57 5.20
C LEU A 196 -10.89 22.51 4.14
N ILE A 197 -11.25 22.32 2.87
CA ILE A 197 -10.81 23.19 1.75
C ILE A 197 -11.32 24.62 1.94
N TRP A 198 -12.60 24.78 2.31
CA TRP A 198 -13.21 26.07 2.59
C TRP A 198 -12.49 26.79 3.73
N ALA A 199 -12.27 26.11 4.87
CA ALA A 199 -11.61 26.68 6.03
C ALA A 199 -10.21 27.20 5.71
N ARG A 200 -9.40 26.38 5.01
CA ARG A 200 -8.03 26.75 4.64
C ARG A 200 -8.00 27.95 3.71
N THR A 201 -8.90 27.97 2.72
CA THR A 201 -8.98 29.05 1.73
C THR A 201 -9.43 30.35 2.39
N MET A 202 -10.49 30.31 3.19
CA MET A 202 -11.00 31.47 3.93
C MET A 202 -9.93 32.03 4.88
N ALA A 203 -9.34 31.15 5.70
CA ALA A 203 -8.27 31.51 6.63
C ALA A 203 -7.05 32.17 5.96
N SER A 204 -6.76 31.85 4.70
CA SER A 204 -5.62 32.43 3.97
C SER A 204 -5.75 33.95 3.76
N GLN A 205 -6.98 34.46 3.73
CA GLN A 205 -7.31 35.88 3.55
C GLN A 205 -7.76 36.58 4.84
N MET A 206 -7.61 35.93 6.00
CA MET A 206 -8.01 36.49 7.30
C MET A 206 -6.83 37.00 8.12
N SER A 207 -7.13 37.85 9.11
CA SER A 207 -6.20 38.41 10.08
C SER A 207 -5.47 37.32 10.89
N PRO A 208 -4.22 37.57 11.34
CA PRO A 208 -3.48 36.63 12.18
C PRO A 208 -4.21 36.33 13.49
N ALA A 209 -4.01 35.13 14.04
CA ALA A 209 -4.34 34.85 15.42
C ALA A 209 -3.29 35.49 16.34
N LEU A 210 -3.74 36.15 17.41
CA LEU A 210 -2.88 36.78 18.41
C LEU A 210 -2.98 36.03 19.73
N THR A 211 -1.84 35.67 20.30
CA THR A 211 -1.74 34.98 21.58
C THR A 211 -0.85 35.79 22.50
N ASP A 212 -1.39 36.21 23.65
CA ASP A 212 -0.56 36.79 24.70
C ASP A 212 0.25 35.67 25.35
N ARG A 213 1.53 35.95 25.64
CA ARG A 213 2.46 35.04 26.31
C ARG A 213 3.11 35.76 27.48
N ILE A 214 3.21 35.04 28.58
CA ILE A 214 3.93 35.46 29.78
C ILE A 214 4.99 34.40 30.06
N ALA A 215 6.22 34.83 30.31
CA ALA A 215 7.26 33.96 30.82
C ALA A 215 7.80 34.57 32.12
N ALA A 216 7.66 33.86 33.23
CA ALA A 216 8.21 34.25 34.51
C ALA A 216 9.48 33.44 34.79
N GLU A 217 10.58 34.15 35.06
CA GLU A 217 11.82 33.56 35.55
C GLU A 217 11.86 33.69 37.07
N ILE A 218 12.14 32.57 37.73
CA ILE A 218 12.04 32.43 39.18
C ILE A 218 13.39 31.92 39.68
N ALA A 219 13.91 32.50 40.76
CA ALA A 219 15.16 32.05 41.36
C ALA A 219 15.09 32.02 42.87
N SER A 220 15.91 31.14 43.47
CA SER A 220 16.20 31.16 44.91
C SER A 220 17.01 32.41 45.29
N ALA A 221 17.11 32.70 46.60
CA ALA A 221 17.91 33.82 47.06
C ALA A 221 19.40 33.70 46.70
N GLU A 222 19.94 32.49 46.78
CA GLU A 222 21.34 32.16 46.45
C GLU A 222 21.60 32.01 44.94
N ASN A 223 20.54 32.06 44.12
CA ASN A 223 20.60 31.91 42.66
C ASN A 223 21.12 30.52 42.21
N ASP A 224 21.09 29.55 43.12
CA ASP A 224 21.46 28.15 42.91
C ASP A 224 20.34 27.36 42.23
N LEU A 225 19.08 27.79 42.34
CA LEU A 225 17.93 27.19 41.65
C LEU A 225 17.27 28.22 40.75
N LYS A 226 17.00 27.85 39.48
CA LYS A 226 16.19 28.66 38.57
C LYS A 226 15.06 27.87 37.95
N LEU A 227 13.84 28.38 38.07
CA LEU A 227 12.64 27.82 37.48
C LEU A 227 12.06 28.77 36.43
N LYS A 228 11.25 28.21 35.54
CA LYS A 228 10.55 28.95 34.51
C LYS A 228 9.09 28.51 34.42
N ALA A 229 8.19 29.48 34.55
CA ALA A 229 6.76 29.30 34.29
C ALA A 229 6.40 30.00 32.97
N ASN A 230 5.53 29.39 32.16
CA ASN A 230 5.04 29.99 30.92
C ASN A 230 3.53 29.99 30.91
N GLY A 231 2.94 31.16 30.65
CA GLY A 231 1.52 31.35 30.43
C GLY A 231 1.20 31.75 29.00
N HIS A 232 0.05 31.35 28.50
CA HIS A 232 -0.46 31.80 27.21
C HIS A 232 -1.98 31.90 27.21
N ARG A 233 -2.51 32.87 26.46
CA ARG A 233 -3.95 33.07 26.29
C ARG A 233 -4.27 33.58 24.89
N LEU A 234 -5.30 33.02 24.26
CA LEU A 234 -5.76 33.51 22.96
C LEU A 234 -6.39 34.90 23.11
N LYS A 235 -5.70 35.94 22.62
CA LYS A 235 -6.17 37.33 22.62
C LYS A 235 -7.13 37.62 21.48
N PHE A 236 -6.80 37.14 20.28
CA PHE A 236 -7.63 37.31 19.09
C PHE A 236 -7.59 36.04 18.24
N PRO A 237 -8.74 35.41 17.93
CA PRO A 237 -8.77 34.18 17.14
C PRO A 237 -8.24 34.34 15.71
N GLY A 238 -8.49 35.50 15.07
CA GLY A 238 -8.16 35.74 13.67
C GLY A 238 -8.64 34.60 12.76
N PHE A 239 -7.77 34.12 11.88
CA PHE A 239 -8.05 33.06 10.92
C PHE A 239 -8.57 31.75 11.54
N LEU A 240 -8.39 31.51 12.85
CA LEU A 240 -8.90 30.32 13.52
C LEU A 240 -10.43 30.25 13.54
N ALA A 241 -11.11 31.41 13.42
CA ALA A 241 -12.56 31.47 13.34
C ALA A 241 -13.11 30.67 12.15
N ALA A 242 -12.48 30.75 10.96
CA ALA A 242 -12.90 29.97 9.79
C ALA A 242 -12.78 28.45 10.01
N TYR A 243 -11.76 28.00 10.74
CA TYR A 243 -11.62 26.58 11.09
C TYR A 243 -12.71 26.13 12.05
N ARG A 244 -13.06 26.95 13.06
CA ARG A 244 -14.19 26.66 13.96
C ARG A 244 -15.52 26.58 13.21
N THR A 245 -15.79 27.50 12.28
CA THR A 245 -17.00 27.45 11.44
C THR A 245 -17.10 26.17 10.60
N SER A 246 -15.97 25.63 10.16
CA SER A 246 -15.95 24.39 9.37
C SER A 246 -16.12 23.11 10.19
N ARG A 247 -15.91 23.19 11.51
CA ARG A 247 -16.01 22.08 12.47
C ARG A 247 -16.59 22.57 13.79
N PRO A 248 -17.89 22.88 13.85
CA PRO A 248 -18.54 23.34 15.08
C PRO A 248 -18.58 22.24 16.15
N ASP A 249 -18.40 20.98 15.76
CA ASP A 249 -18.30 19.79 16.60
C ASP A 249 -16.90 19.58 17.21
N ALA A 250 -15.87 20.28 16.70
CA ALA A 250 -14.54 20.18 17.27
C ALA A 250 -14.52 20.80 18.68
N ALA A 251 -13.87 20.11 19.62
CA ALA A 251 -13.65 20.65 20.95
C ALA A 251 -12.99 22.04 20.85
N PRO A 252 -13.38 23.01 21.70
CA PRO A 252 -12.68 24.27 21.77
C PRO A 252 -11.18 24.01 22.05
N PRO A 253 -10.27 24.89 21.60
CA PRO A 253 -8.86 24.78 21.98
C PRO A 253 -8.74 24.61 23.49
N SER A 254 -7.74 23.83 23.93
CA SER A 254 -7.52 23.54 25.36
C SER A 254 -7.54 24.79 26.21
N ASP A 255 -7.92 24.63 27.48
CA ASP A 255 -7.90 25.69 28.48
C ASP A 255 -6.60 26.49 28.41
N ASP A 256 -6.73 27.82 28.30
CA ASP A 256 -5.61 28.73 28.31
C ASP A 256 -4.85 28.56 29.64
N ALA A 257 -3.61 28.07 29.59
CA ALA A 257 -2.75 28.00 30.77
C ALA A 257 -2.23 29.41 31.06
N TRP A 258 -3.03 30.23 31.76
CA TRP A 258 -2.68 31.59 32.11
C TRP A 258 -1.99 31.64 33.48
N LEU A 259 -0.93 32.45 33.60
CA LEU A 259 -0.27 32.67 34.88
C LEU A 259 -1.04 33.73 35.69
N PRO A 260 -1.01 33.68 37.03
CA PRO A 260 -1.49 34.77 37.86
C PRO A 260 -0.67 36.06 37.59
N ILE A 261 -1.15 37.18 38.11
CA ILE A 261 -0.43 38.44 38.01
C ILE A 261 0.77 38.34 38.95
N LEU A 262 1.98 38.30 38.38
CA LEU A 262 3.23 38.18 39.12
C LEU A 262 4.00 39.50 39.06
N GLY A 263 4.43 40.01 40.22
CA GLY A 263 5.31 41.18 40.31
C GLY A 263 6.80 40.78 40.35
N GLU A 264 7.68 41.60 39.76
CA GLU A 264 9.12 41.40 39.94
C GLU A 264 9.51 41.56 41.42
N GLY A 265 10.34 40.63 41.91
CA GLY A 265 10.72 40.54 43.33
C GLY A 265 9.65 39.92 44.24
N GLU A 266 8.50 39.50 43.69
CA GLU A 266 7.48 38.80 44.47
C GLU A 266 8.00 37.45 44.98
N GLY A 267 7.86 37.21 46.28
CA GLY A 267 8.17 35.93 46.90
C GLY A 267 7.11 34.88 46.57
N LEU A 268 7.57 33.67 46.27
CA LEU A 268 6.77 32.51 45.90
C LEU A 268 7.02 31.38 46.90
N SER A 269 5.98 30.60 47.18
CA SER A 269 6.06 29.46 48.09
C SER A 269 5.77 28.16 47.37
N VAL A 270 6.51 27.10 47.71
CA VAL A 270 6.22 25.70 47.36
C VAL A 270 5.27 25.04 48.37
N LYS A 271 4.77 25.80 49.35
CA LYS A 271 3.85 25.37 50.41
C LYS A 271 2.68 26.34 50.54
N THR A 272 1.50 25.83 50.86
CA THR A 272 0.33 26.63 51.24
C THR A 272 -0.23 26.04 52.54
N ASP A 273 -0.53 26.89 53.53
CA ASP A 273 -1.08 26.48 54.83
C ASP A 273 -0.30 25.38 55.58
N GLY A 274 1.03 25.32 55.37
CA GLY A 274 1.91 24.32 55.97
C GLY A 274 2.01 22.99 55.20
N GLU A 275 1.22 22.83 54.13
CA GLU A 275 1.28 21.67 53.24
C GLU A 275 2.08 21.99 51.98
N SER A 276 2.90 21.03 51.52
CA SER A 276 3.66 21.17 50.27
C SER A 276 2.71 21.09 49.07
N LEU A 277 2.73 22.11 48.20
CA LEU A 277 2.01 22.12 46.92
C LEU A 277 2.52 21.05 45.95
N GLY A 278 3.74 20.58 46.16
CA GLY A 278 4.34 19.48 45.41
C GLY A 278 5.46 19.96 44.49
N CYS A 279 6.44 19.08 44.32
CA CYS A 279 7.42 19.17 43.25
C CYS A 279 7.69 17.76 42.78
N GLU A 280 7.43 17.51 41.50
CA GLU A 280 7.45 16.18 40.91
C GLU A 280 8.65 16.04 39.98
N ALA A 281 9.42 14.97 40.18
CA ALA A 281 10.36 14.45 39.23
C ALA A 281 9.61 13.50 38.29
N THR A 282 9.44 13.90 37.02
CA THR A 282 8.77 13.08 36.02
C THR A 282 9.80 12.38 35.13
N GLU A 283 9.76 11.05 35.08
CA GLU A 283 10.51 10.26 34.11
C GLU A 283 9.86 10.37 32.72
N HIS A 284 10.68 10.63 31.71
CA HIS A 284 10.33 10.57 30.30
C HIS A 284 11.24 9.58 29.59
N LYS A 285 10.79 9.10 28.43
CA LYS A 285 11.59 8.25 27.55
C LYS A 285 11.62 8.84 26.15
N THR A 286 12.79 8.82 25.51
CA THR A 286 12.86 9.19 24.10
C THR A 286 12.03 8.22 23.25
N SER A 287 11.34 8.75 22.25
CA SER A 287 10.57 7.96 21.28
C SER A 287 11.34 7.77 19.99
N PRO A 288 11.21 6.62 19.30
CA PRO A 288 11.81 6.44 17.99
C PRO A 288 11.23 7.45 16.98
N PRO A 289 11.94 7.74 15.87
CA PRO A 289 11.41 8.56 14.79
C PRO A 289 10.05 8.02 14.33
N PRO A 290 9.03 8.87 14.16
CA PRO A 290 7.71 8.42 13.78
C PRO A 290 7.74 7.78 12.39
N ARG A 291 6.99 6.68 12.22
CA ARG A 291 6.78 6.10 10.90
C ARG A 291 5.99 7.07 10.02
N TYR A 292 6.17 6.95 8.71
CA TYR A 292 5.39 7.73 7.77
C TYR A 292 3.91 7.34 7.80
N THR A 293 3.00 8.32 7.81
CA THR A 293 1.61 8.18 7.37
C THR A 293 1.45 8.56 5.90
N ASP A 294 0.29 8.29 5.29
CA ASP A 294 -0.06 8.77 3.93
C ASP A 294 0.22 10.28 3.76
N GLY A 295 -0.08 11.11 4.77
CA GLY A 295 0.20 12.55 4.70
C GLY A 295 1.71 12.83 4.73
N SER A 296 2.42 12.31 5.73
CA SER A 296 3.85 12.60 5.91
C SER A 296 4.75 12.02 4.80
N ILE A 297 4.37 10.90 4.16
CA ILE A 297 5.11 10.36 3.01
C ILE A 297 4.92 11.23 1.78
N VAL A 298 3.71 11.78 1.55
CA VAL A 298 3.44 12.72 0.45
C VAL A 298 4.25 14.00 0.65
N LYS A 299 4.34 14.49 1.89
CA LYS A 299 5.24 15.60 2.24
C LYS A 299 6.69 15.28 1.90
N ALA A 300 7.17 14.10 2.30
CA ALA A 300 8.54 13.66 2.08
C ALA A 300 8.88 13.48 0.59
N LEU A 301 7.92 13.06 -0.23
CA LEU A 301 8.03 12.95 -1.68
C LEU A 301 8.11 14.35 -2.33
N GLU A 302 7.21 15.27 -1.95
CA GLU A 302 7.21 16.66 -2.44
C GLU A 302 8.52 17.39 -2.10
N GLU A 303 8.99 17.30 -0.85
CA GLU A 303 10.24 17.94 -0.40
C GLU A 303 11.47 17.42 -1.15
N ARG A 304 11.44 16.17 -1.64
CA ARG A 304 12.51 15.56 -2.43
C ARG A 304 12.34 15.76 -3.92
N GLY A 305 11.27 16.41 -4.39
CA GLY A 305 10.97 16.56 -5.82
C GLY A 305 10.55 15.27 -6.53
N ILE A 306 10.20 14.22 -5.77
CA ILE A 306 9.82 12.91 -6.29
C ILE A 306 8.31 12.83 -6.39
N GLY A 307 7.80 12.50 -7.58
CA GLY A 307 6.38 12.48 -7.86
C GLY A 307 5.79 13.88 -8.12
N ARG A 308 4.52 13.88 -8.49
CA ARG A 308 3.74 15.05 -8.90
C ARG A 308 2.33 14.94 -8.31
N PRO A 309 1.53 16.03 -8.29
CA PRO A 309 0.12 15.99 -7.86
C PRO A 309 -0.70 14.83 -8.44
N SER A 310 -0.36 14.40 -9.66
CA SER A 310 -1.01 13.30 -10.36
C SER A 310 -0.57 11.90 -9.89
N THR A 311 0.58 11.75 -9.23
CA THR A 311 1.23 10.46 -8.94
C THR A 311 1.28 10.10 -7.46
N TYR A 312 1.15 11.05 -6.52
CA TYR A 312 1.22 10.76 -5.07
C TYR A 312 0.28 9.63 -4.60
N ALA A 313 -1.03 9.75 -4.86
CA ALA A 313 -1.99 8.72 -4.47
C ALA A 313 -1.78 7.38 -5.23
N PRO A 314 -1.51 7.37 -6.55
CA PRO A 314 -1.11 6.16 -7.27
C PRO A 314 0.14 5.45 -6.71
N ILE A 315 1.18 6.18 -6.32
CA ILE A 315 2.41 5.62 -5.74
C ILE A 315 2.05 4.81 -4.48
N LEU A 316 1.35 5.42 -3.54
CA LEU A 316 0.97 4.76 -2.29
C LEU A 316 0.04 3.55 -2.53
N LYS A 317 -0.89 3.69 -3.48
CA LYS A 317 -1.78 2.59 -3.88
C LYS A 317 -1.00 1.40 -4.42
N VAL A 318 -0.01 1.62 -5.29
CA VAL A 318 0.80 0.54 -5.87
C VAL A 318 1.70 -0.12 -4.83
N LEU A 319 2.30 0.66 -3.93
CA LEU A 319 3.14 0.12 -2.84
C LEU A 319 2.34 -0.80 -1.92
N ALA A 320 1.10 -0.41 -1.58
CA ALA A 320 0.19 -1.23 -0.78
C ALA A 320 -0.30 -2.47 -1.56
N GLN A 321 -0.77 -2.31 -2.81
CA GLN A 321 -1.29 -3.41 -3.65
C GLN A 321 -0.25 -4.49 -3.95
N ARG A 322 1.04 -4.12 -3.99
CA ARG A 322 2.15 -5.05 -4.19
C ARG A 322 2.73 -5.58 -2.89
N GLU A 323 2.12 -5.23 -1.76
CA GLU A 323 2.50 -5.68 -0.42
C GLU A 323 3.95 -5.32 -0.07
N TYR A 324 4.46 -4.19 -0.59
CA TYR A 324 5.77 -3.66 -0.17
C TYR A 324 5.66 -2.87 1.14
N VAL A 325 4.48 -2.28 1.37
CA VAL A 325 4.15 -1.52 2.56
C VAL A 325 2.77 -1.95 3.04
N ALA A 326 2.64 -2.16 4.35
CA ALA A 326 1.37 -2.39 5.04
C ALA A 326 0.98 -1.15 5.85
N LYS A 327 -0.31 -1.02 6.17
CA LYS A 327 -0.82 -0.01 7.09
C LYS A 327 -1.03 -0.62 8.47
N GLN A 328 -0.56 0.06 9.50
CA GLN A 328 -0.82 -0.25 10.91
C GLN A 328 -1.38 1.02 11.56
N GLY A 329 -2.70 1.06 11.74
CA GLY A 329 -3.41 2.33 11.95
C GLY A 329 -3.08 3.33 10.83
N ALA A 330 -2.65 4.53 11.20
CA ALA A 330 -2.21 5.54 10.24
C ALA A 330 -0.79 5.34 9.69
N ALA A 331 0.03 4.47 10.31
CA ALA A 331 1.44 4.31 9.99
C ALA A 331 1.67 3.33 8.82
N LEU A 332 2.66 3.66 7.98
CA LEU A 332 3.16 2.84 6.89
C LEU A 332 4.36 2.01 7.39
N VAL A 333 4.23 0.70 7.30
CA VAL A 333 5.23 -0.27 7.75
C VAL A 333 5.76 -1.04 6.54
N PRO A 334 7.07 -1.00 6.24
CA PRO A 334 7.64 -1.80 5.16
C PRO A 334 7.60 -3.28 5.52
N THR A 335 7.03 -4.09 4.64
CA THR A 335 6.97 -5.55 4.80
C THR A 335 8.35 -6.17 4.51
N THR A 336 8.59 -7.42 4.92
CA THR A 336 9.81 -8.14 4.52
C THR A 336 10.00 -8.16 3.00
N ARG A 337 8.92 -8.31 2.24
CA ARG A 337 8.97 -8.24 0.77
C ARG A 337 9.44 -6.87 0.28
N GLY A 338 8.89 -5.79 0.85
CA GLY A 338 9.33 -4.43 0.56
C GLY A 338 10.81 -4.24 0.83
N ARG A 339 11.30 -4.73 1.97
CA ARG A 339 12.71 -4.64 2.36
C ARG A 339 13.64 -5.46 1.48
N LEU A 340 13.25 -6.68 1.12
CA LEU A 340 14.01 -7.52 0.19
C LEU A 340 14.17 -6.83 -1.17
N VAL A 341 13.08 -6.28 -1.71
CA VAL A 341 13.13 -5.55 -2.98
C VAL A 341 13.97 -4.28 -2.85
N SER A 342 13.81 -3.51 -1.77
CA SER A 342 14.63 -2.31 -1.54
C SER A 342 16.11 -2.67 -1.44
N ALA A 343 16.50 -3.69 -0.65
CA ALA A 343 17.89 -4.12 -0.54
C ALA A 343 18.47 -4.59 -1.87
N PHE A 344 17.69 -5.34 -2.67
CA PHE A 344 18.08 -5.73 -4.01
C PHE A 344 18.32 -4.52 -4.93
N LEU A 345 17.38 -3.57 -4.95
CA LEU A 345 17.49 -2.40 -5.80
C LEU A 345 18.62 -1.47 -5.35
N THR A 346 18.82 -1.24 -4.05
CA THR A 346 19.93 -0.44 -3.54
C THR A 346 21.28 -1.12 -3.82
N ASN A 347 21.36 -2.45 -3.86
CA ASN A 347 22.62 -3.14 -4.13
C ASN A 347 22.99 -3.17 -5.62
N TYR A 348 22.02 -3.37 -6.49
CA TYR A 348 22.28 -3.64 -7.91
C TYR A 348 21.80 -2.54 -8.86
N PHE A 349 20.97 -1.62 -8.39
CA PHE A 349 20.33 -0.56 -9.18
C PHE A 349 20.34 0.79 -8.44
N GLU A 350 21.38 1.07 -7.63
CA GLU A 350 21.49 2.25 -6.77
C GLU A 350 21.11 3.57 -7.47
N THR A 351 21.66 3.82 -8.66
CA THR A 351 21.35 5.01 -9.47
C THR A 351 19.85 5.20 -9.72
N TYR A 352 19.09 4.11 -9.89
CA TYR A 352 17.66 4.16 -10.22
C TYR A 352 16.75 4.26 -8.98
N VAL A 353 17.28 4.10 -7.78
CA VAL A 353 16.57 4.30 -6.51
C VAL A 353 17.10 5.49 -5.71
N ASP A 354 18.12 6.17 -6.24
CA ASP A 354 18.62 7.43 -5.71
C ASP A 354 17.54 8.52 -5.82
N TYR A 355 17.48 9.36 -4.78
CA TYR A 355 16.48 10.42 -4.70
C TYR A 355 16.77 11.55 -5.69
N GLY A 356 18.03 11.93 -5.86
CA GLY A 356 18.44 12.99 -6.79
C GLY A 356 18.14 12.60 -8.23
N PHE A 357 18.55 11.39 -8.64
CA PHE A 357 18.27 10.86 -9.97
C PHE A 357 16.77 10.84 -10.29
N THR A 358 15.94 10.42 -9.33
CA THR A 358 14.49 10.36 -9.52
C THR A 358 13.88 11.76 -9.65
N ALA A 359 14.29 12.70 -8.81
CA ALA A 359 13.82 14.09 -8.87
C ALA A 359 14.24 14.78 -10.19
N ASP A 360 15.47 14.55 -10.63
CA ASP A 360 16.00 15.07 -11.89
C ASP A 360 15.25 14.50 -13.09
N LEU A 361 14.91 13.21 -13.07
CA LEU A 361 14.09 12.62 -14.13
C LEU A 361 12.71 13.28 -14.21
N GLU A 362 12.06 13.51 -13.07
CA GLU A 362 10.78 14.23 -13.03
C GLU A 362 10.92 15.67 -13.58
N HIS A 363 12.03 16.36 -13.28
CA HIS A 363 12.33 17.67 -13.87
C HIS A 363 12.57 17.60 -15.39
N LYS A 364 13.29 16.59 -15.90
CA LYS A 364 13.45 16.41 -17.34
C LYS A 364 12.13 16.09 -18.05
N LEU A 365 11.20 15.38 -17.38
CA LEU A 365 9.84 15.15 -17.89
C LEU A 365 9.04 16.46 -17.95
N ASP A 366 9.21 17.34 -16.97
CA ASP A 366 8.65 18.68 -16.96
C ASP A 366 9.21 19.53 -18.11
N ASP A 367 10.51 19.48 -18.37
CA ASP A 367 11.17 20.19 -19.47
C ASP A 367 10.70 19.75 -20.86
N ILE A 368 10.23 18.49 -20.99
CA ILE A 368 9.57 18.03 -22.22
C ILE A 368 8.25 18.78 -22.45
N THR A 369 7.48 19.04 -21.38
CA THR A 369 6.18 19.72 -21.51
C THR A 369 6.32 21.20 -21.86
N SER A 370 7.46 21.81 -21.52
CA SER A 370 7.81 23.20 -21.88
C SER A 370 8.62 23.30 -23.18
N GLU A 371 8.73 22.20 -23.94
CA GLU A 371 9.48 22.09 -25.20
C GLU A 371 10.99 22.37 -25.09
N GLN A 372 11.56 22.35 -23.88
CA GLN A 372 12.98 22.54 -23.63
C GLN A 372 13.81 21.27 -23.88
N VAL A 373 13.22 20.09 -23.67
CA VAL A 373 13.87 18.78 -23.87
C VAL A 373 13.05 17.91 -24.85
N GLN A 374 13.75 17.17 -25.72
CA GLN A 374 13.12 16.22 -26.62
C GLN A 374 12.97 14.84 -25.95
N TRP A 375 11.76 14.26 -25.98
CA TRP A 375 11.46 13.03 -25.25
C TRP A 375 12.20 11.78 -25.75
N LYS A 376 12.48 11.67 -27.06
CA LYS A 376 13.16 10.49 -27.63
C LYS A 376 14.62 10.39 -27.19
N PRO A 377 15.45 11.46 -27.31
CA PRO A 377 16.81 11.46 -26.76
C PRO A 377 16.83 11.12 -25.26
N LEU A 378 15.93 11.71 -24.46
CA LEU A 378 15.86 11.41 -23.03
C LEU A 378 15.61 9.93 -22.75
N LEU A 379 14.69 9.30 -23.50
CA LEU A 379 14.42 7.87 -23.35
C LEU A 379 15.61 7.00 -23.75
N GLU A 380 16.37 7.40 -24.77
CA GLU A 380 17.56 6.66 -25.21
C GLU A 380 18.72 6.78 -24.20
N GLU A 381 18.92 7.98 -23.66
CA GLU A 381 19.86 8.29 -22.57
C GLU A 381 19.54 7.45 -21.32
N TRP A 382 18.25 7.31 -20.97
CA TRP A 382 17.82 6.51 -19.82
C TRP A 382 17.88 4.99 -20.08
N TRP A 383 17.39 4.53 -21.23
CA TRP A 383 17.19 3.10 -21.52
C TRP A 383 18.51 2.36 -21.74
N THR A 384 19.48 2.98 -22.39
CA THR A 384 20.72 2.30 -22.79
C THR A 384 21.52 1.83 -21.57
N PRO A 385 21.85 2.68 -20.58
CA PRO A 385 22.54 2.24 -19.36
C PRO A 385 21.72 1.24 -18.55
N PHE A 386 20.39 1.41 -18.49
CA PHE A 386 19.52 0.51 -17.71
C PHE A 386 19.48 -0.90 -18.29
N ARG A 387 19.36 -1.02 -19.62
CA ARG A 387 19.42 -2.30 -20.33
C ARG A 387 20.77 -2.98 -20.14
N ASP A 388 21.85 -2.23 -20.23
CA ASP A 388 23.21 -2.77 -20.11
C ASP A 388 23.43 -3.29 -18.67
N LYS A 389 22.91 -2.56 -17.66
CA LYS A 389 22.90 -3.02 -16.27
C LYS A 389 22.11 -4.31 -16.08
N ILE A 390 20.89 -4.42 -16.64
CA ILE A 390 20.12 -5.67 -16.61
C ILE A 390 20.90 -6.83 -17.24
N SER A 391 21.54 -6.57 -18.37
CA SER A 391 22.30 -7.60 -19.11
C SER A 391 23.46 -8.11 -18.26
N SER A 392 24.22 -7.23 -17.60
CA SER A 392 25.31 -7.61 -16.70
C SER A 392 24.82 -8.43 -15.48
N LEU A 393 23.67 -8.07 -14.91
CA LEU A 393 23.12 -8.78 -13.75
C LEU A 393 22.53 -10.16 -14.11
N SER A 394 22.12 -10.35 -15.37
CA SER A 394 21.61 -11.63 -15.84
C SER A 394 22.68 -12.73 -15.91
N GLU A 395 23.96 -12.35 -15.82
CA GLU A 395 25.10 -13.27 -15.74
C GLU A 395 25.32 -13.83 -14.32
N LEU A 396 24.78 -13.17 -13.29
CA LEU A 396 24.89 -13.61 -11.90
C LEU A 396 24.00 -14.83 -11.63
N ARG A 397 24.51 -15.74 -10.82
CA ARG A 397 23.73 -16.87 -10.30
C ARG A 397 22.77 -16.37 -9.22
N VAL A 398 21.59 -16.98 -9.17
CA VAL A 398 20.59 -16.67 -8.12
C VAL A 398 21.16 -16.84 -6.71
N SER A 399 22.08 -17.80 -6.52
CA SER A 399 22.77 -18.00 -5.24
C SER A 399 23.63 -16.79 -4.86
N GLU A 400 24.41 -16.24 -5.79
CA GLU A 400 25.27 -15.07 -5.54
C GLU A 400 24.44 -13.85 -5.15
N VAL A 401 23.28 -13.69 -5.79
CA VAL A 401 22.32 -12.63 -5.43
C VAL A 401 21.77 -12.83 -4.03
N ILE A 402 21.40 -14.07 -3.67
CA ILE A 402 20.84 -14.39 -2.35
C ILE A 402 21.88 -14.20 -1.25
N ASP A 403 23.12 -14.63 -1.49
CA ASP A 403 24.21 -14.47 -0.52
C ASP A 403 24.46 -12.99 -0.21
N ALA A 404 24.52 -12.14 -1.25
CA ALA A 404 24.65 -10.70 -1.08
C ALA A 404 23.45 -10.06 -0.34
N LEU A 405 22.23 -10.57 -0.56
CA LEU A 405 21.04 -10.12 0.16
C LEU A 405 21.03 -10.59 1.62
N ASP A 406 21.47 -11.83 1.89
CA ASP A 406 21.60 -12.40 3.22
C ASP A 406 22.59 -11.65 4.10
N GLU A 407 23.68 -11.20 3.49
CA GLU A 407 24.67 -10.34 4.13
C GLU A 407 24.05 -8.98 4.49
N LYS A 408 23.52 -8.25 3.49
CA LYS A 408 22.97 -6.89 3.70
C LYS A 408 21.77 -6.84 4.63
N LEU A 409 20.92 -7.86 4.61
CA LEU A 409 19.72 -7.93 5.44
C LEU A 409 19.98 -8.60 6.78
N GLY A 410 21.22 -9.01 7.07
CA GLY A 410 21.58 -9.79 8.25
C GLY A 410 21.13 -9.20 9.56
N GLN A 411 21.53 -7.95 9.81
CA GLN A 411 21.10 -7.19 10.98
C GLN A 411 19.58 -7.11 11.09
N HIS A 412 18.88 -6.92 9.97
CA HIS A 412 17.43 -6.73 9.98
C HIS A 412 16.65 -8.03 10.16
N LEU A 413 17.10 -9.13 9.55
CA LEU A 413 16.41 -10.42 9.59
C LEU A 413 16.75 -11.21 10.85
N PHE A 414 17.92 -10.99 11.46
CA PHE A 414 18.45 -11.81 12.55
C PHE A 414 18.87 -11.03 13.80
N GLY A 415 18.93 -9.69 13.76
CA GLY A 415 19.24 -8.87 14.94
C GLY A 415 20.72 -8.85 15.35
N GLU A 416 21.66 -9.06 14.41
CA GLU A 416 23.10 -9.01 14.68
C GLU A 416 23.54 -7.60 15.15
N ALA A 417 24.23 -7.54 16.30
CA ALA A 417 24.60 -6.28 16.96
C ALA A 417 25.76 -5.52 16.28
N THR A 418 26.54 -6.18 15.44
CA THR A 418 27.72 -5.64 14.75
C THR A 418 27.72 -6.08 13.30
N TYR A 419 27.64 -5.13 12.37
CA TYR A 419 28.03 -5.32 10.97
C TYR A 419 29.43 -4.76 10.83
N ASP A 420 30.46 -5.62 10.84
CA ASP A 420 31.86 -5.21 10.71
C ASP A 420 32.33 -5.15 9.25
N GLY A 421 31.44 -5.43 8.28
CA GLY A 421 31.75 -5.39 6.86
C GLY A 421 32.70 -6.50 6.40
N HIS A 422 32.92 -7.53 7.21
CA HIS A 422 33.71 -8.69 6.80
C HIS A 422 32.82 -9.75 6.14
N VAL A 423 33.31 -10.29 5.02
CA VAL A 423 32.70 -11.37 4.25
C VAL A 423 32.62 -12.61 5.16
N HIS A 424 31.49 -12.80 5.84
CA HIS A 424 31.20 -14.08 6.48
C HIS A 424 30.93 -15.09 5.36
N ILE A 425 31.97 -15.87 5.06
CA ILE A 425 31.99 -16.93 4.06
C ILE A 425 30.69 -17.75 4.16
N ASN A 426 30.07 -18.00 3.00
CA ASN A 426 28.91 -18.86 2.90
C ASN A 426 29.23 -20.24 3.51
N PRO A 427 28.61 -20.67 4.63
CA PRO A 427 28.96 -21.94 5.28
C PRO A 427 28.66 -23.17 4.42
N ASP A 428 27.88 -23.01 3.34
CA ASP A 428 27.67 -24.03 2.32
C ASP A 428 28.99 -24.39 1.58
N GLN A 429 30.08 -23.62 1.78
CA GLN A 429 31.41 -23.85 1.20
C GLN A 429 32.48 -24.40 2.16
N VAL A 430 32.19 -24.54 3.45
CA VAL A 430 33.18 -25.06 4.42
C VAL A 430 32.84 -26.52 4.74
N ALA A 431 33.60 -27.44 4.15
CA ALA A 431 33.32 -28.87 4.21
C ALA A 431 33.49 -29.49 5.62
N GLU A 432 34.26 -28.86 6.50
CA GLU A 432 34.46 -29.28 7.89
C GLU A 432 34.66 -28.04 8.76
N VAL A 433 33.86 -27.90 9.81
CA VAL A 433 34.07 -26.89 10.85
C VAL A 433 35.24 -27.40 11.70
N SER A 434 36.46 -26.99 11.37
CA SER A 434 37.59 -27.09 12.31
C SER A 434 37.46 -26.02 13.38
N ASP A 435 37.98 -26.31 14.57
CA ASP A 435 38.05 -25.44 15.76
C ASP A 435 38.85 -24.14 15.51
N SER A 436 38.36 -23.28 14.62
CA SER A 436 38.82 -21.91 14.43
C SER A 436 37.63 -20.98 14.56
N ASP A 437 37.83 -19.89 15.30
CA ASP A 437 36.89 -18.88 15.80
C ASP A 437 36.01 -18.12 14.77
N ASP A 438 35.61 -18.72 13.65
CA ASP A 438 34.59 -18.17 12.75
C ASP A 438 33.19 -18.51 13.27
N VAL A 439 32.86 -17.88 14.41
CA VAL A 439 31.64 -18.12 15.19
C VAL A 439 30.42 -17.61 14.43
N VAL A 440 29.57 -18.53 13.97
CA VAL A 440 28.18 -18.20 13.59
C VAL A 440 27.58 -17.42 14.76
N SER A 441 27.20 -16.16 14.52
CA SER A 441 26.62 -15.30 15.54
C SER A 441 25.46 -16.02 16.25
N GLU A 442 25.30 -15.82 17.57
CA GLU A 442 24.18 -16.43 18.32
C GLU A 442 22.83 -16.12 17.66
N ALA A 443 22.70 -14.91 17.11
CA ALA A 443 21.55 -14.45 16.32
C ALA A 443 21.23 -15.33 15.10
N ARG A 444 22.25 -15.94 14.48
CA ARG A 444 22.10 -16.80 13.30
C ARG A 444 22.34 -18.28 13.58
N ARG A 445 22.51 -18.69 14.83
CA ARG A 445 22.64 -20.12 15.16
C ARG A 445 21.31 -20.82 14.93
N CYS A 446 21.31 -21.90 14.17
CA CYS A 446 20.08 -22.65 13.87
C CYS A 446 19.49 -23.22 15.16
N PRO A 447 18.22 -22.89 15.50
CA PRO A 447 17.64 -23.33 16.77
C PRO A 447 17.37 -24.84 16.80
N SER A 448 17.24 -25.49 15.64
CA SER A 448 16.96 -26.92 15.52
C SER A 448 18.20 -27.81 15.68
N CYS A 449 19.28 -27.54 14.94
CA CYS A 449 20.47 -28.40 14.98
C CYS A 449 21.62 -27.82 15.80
N LYS A 450 21.54 -26.55 16.22
CA LYS A 450 22.56 -25.80 16.97
C LYS A 450 23.96 -25.70 16.34
N ILE A 451 24.16 -26.33 15.19
CA ILE A 451 25.42 -26.42 14.45
C ILE A 451 25.37 -25.54 13.18
N GLY A 452 24.27 -25.57 12.44
CA GLY A 452 24.13 -24.80 11.19
C GLY A 452 23.79 -23.32 11.43
N ARG A 453 23.95 -22.50 10.40
CA ARG A 453 23.58 -21.06 10.36
C ARG A 453 22.23 -20.88 9.69
N ILE A 454 21.37 -20.00 10.18
CA ILE A 454 20.14 -19.59 9.46
C ILE A 454 20.43 -18.43 8.51
N GLY A 455 19.85 -18.51 7.31
CA GLY A 455 20.02 -17.49 6.27
C GLY A 455 18.96 -17.58 5.19
N LEU A 456 18.92 -16.60 4.30
CA LEU A 456 18.07 -16.56 3.12
C LEU A 456 18.36 -17.75 2.18
N LYS A 457 17.31 -18.48 1.80
CA LYS A 457 17.37 -19.59 0.83
C LYS A 457 16.38 -19.35 -0.32
N PRO A 458 16.69 -19.78 -1.55
CA PRO A 458 15.84 -19.58 -2.72
C PRO A 458 14.52 -20.37 -2.64
N SER A 459 13.43 -19.79 -3.11
CA SER A 459 12.16 -20.49 -3.32
C SER A 459 11.38 -19.89 -4.48
N LYS A 460 10.57 -20.72 -5.16
CA LYS A 460 9.62 -20.28 -6.20
C LYS A 460 8.58 -19.27 -5.69
N ALA A 461 8.37 -19.21 -4.37
CA ALA A 461 7.38 -18.35 -3.72
C ALA A 461 7.97 -17.07 -3.09
N GLY A 462 9.26 -16.77 -3.26
CA GLY A 462 9.87 -15.52 -2.78
C GLY A 462 10.94 -15.67 -1.69
N GLY A 463 11.63 -16.81 -1.64
CA GLY A 463 12.64 -17.15 -0.64
C GLY A 463 12.06 -17.57 0.72
N PHE A 464 12.89 -18.19 1.56
CA PHE A 464 12.59 -18.49 2.97
C PHE A 464 13.87 -18.39 3.80
N ILE A 465 13.79 -18.31 5.12
CA ILE A 465 14.94 -18.47 6.01
C ILE A 465 15.15 -19.97 6.23
N GLY A 466 16.34 -20.50 6.00
CA GLY A 466 16.65 -21.91 6.19
C GLY A 466 18.03 -22.12 6.81
N CYS A 467 18.23 -23.30 7.40
CA CYS A 467 19.55 -23.74 7.86
C CYS A 467 20.53 -23.92 6.69
N SER A 468 21.82 -23.62 6.90
CA SER A 468 22.91 -23.88 5.94
C SER A 468 23.01 -25.37 5.60
N ARG A 469 22.81 -26.23 6.60
CA ARG A 469 22.76 -27.69 6.47
C ARG A 469 21.44 -28.21 5.86
N TYR A 470 20.69 -27.40 5.13
CA TYR A 470 19.47 -27.86 4.45
C TYR A 470 19.85 -28.66 3.20
N PRO A 471 19.29 -29.86 2.95
CA PRO A 471 18.08 -30.43 3.58
C PRO A 471 18.33 -31.37 4.77
N GLU A 472 19.57 -31.60 5.20
CA GLU A 472 19.91 -32.47 6.35
C GLU A 472 19.29 -31.96 7.66
N CYS A 473 19.36 -30.65 7.89
CA CYS A 473 18.59 -29.92 8.89
C CYS A 473 17.41 -29.24 8.18
N GLY A 474 16.20 -29.75 8.41
CA GLY A 474 14.99 -29.20 7.78
C GLY A 474 14.37 -28.01 8.51
N PHE A 475 15.14 -27.26 9.31
CA PHE A 475 14.68 -26.01 9.91
C PHE A 475 14.48 -24.97 8.82
N THR A 476 13.25 -24.46 8.72
CA THR A 476 12.89 -23.41 7.79
C THR A 476 11.86 -22.46 8.41
N HIS A 477 11.89 -21.21 7.98
CA HIS A 477 10.99 -20.17 8.44
C HIS A 477 10.57 -19.32 7.23
N PRO A 478 9.27 -19.01 7.04
CA PRO A 478 8.82 -18.16 5.94
C PRO A 478 9.54 -16.80 5.93
N LEU A 479 9.75 -16.22 4.74
CA LEU A 479 10.18 -14.83 4.64
C LEU A 479 9.04 -13.82 4.89
N HIS A 480 7.75 -14.18 4.75
CA HIS A 480 6.57 -13.45 5.31
C HIS A 480 5.18 -14.04 4.92
N PRO A 481 4.00 -13.55 5.42
CA PRO A 481 3.69 -12.32 6.19
C PRO A 481 3.31 -12.55 7.67
N ILE A 482 3.46 -11.53 8.53
CA ILE A 482 2.56 -11.34 9.69
C ILE A 482 1.15 -11.38 9.09
N ARG A 483 0.38 -12.44 9.35
CA ARG A 483 -1.00 -12.52 8.90
C ARG A 483 -1.80 -11.46 9.66
N GLY A 484 -2.38 -10.53 8.91
CA GLY A 484 -3.12 -9.37 9.43
C GLY A 484 -3.24 -8.23 8.41
N ALA A 485 -2.37 -8.15 7.41
CA ALA A 485 -2.50 -7.18 6.32
C ALA A 485 -3.49 -7.66 5.24
N ILE A 486 -4.74 -7.92 5.63
CA ILE A 486 -5.86 -7.77 4.70
C ILE A 486 -6.04 -6.27 4.52
N VAL A 487 -6.06 -5.80 3.28
CA VAL A 487 -6.65 -4.51 2.94
C VAL A 487 -8.15 -4.65 3.17
N SER A 488 -8.62 -4.38 4.38
CA SER A 488 -9.99 -3.99 4.62
C SER A 488 -9.99 -2.54 5.10
N ASP A 489 -10.89 -1.74 4.53
CA ASP A 489 -11.14 -0.35 4.89
C ASP A 489 -11.81 -0.24 6.29
N THR A 490 -11.41 -1.05 7.26
CA THR A 490 -12.01 -1.10 8.60
C THR A 490 -11.01 -0.69 9.66
N ASP A 491 -11.34 0.41 10.32
CA ASP A 491 -10.63 1.07 11.41
C ASP A 491 -10.63 0.22 12.70
N ASP A 492 -9.88 -0.89 12.73
CA ASP A 492 -9.70 -1.68 13.96
C ASP A 492 -8.32 -1.39 14.62
N PRO A 493 -8.29 -0.74 15.81
CA PRO A 493 -7.06 -0.32 16.47
C PRO A 493 -6.32 -1.41 17.27
N ASP A 494 -6.87 -2.62 17.43
CA ASP A 494 -6.30 -3.62 18.34
C ASP A 494 -5.31 -4.60 17.69
N PHE A 495 -4.99 -4.45 16.40
CA PHE A 495 -3.99 -5.29 15.73
C PHE A 495 -2.56 -4.71 15.85
N VAL A 496 -2.03 -4.68 17.07
CA VAL A 496 -0.61 -4.40 17.31
C VAL A 496 0.17 -5.70 17.18
N ALA A 497 0.94 -5.85 16.10
CA ALA A 497 1.99 -6.87 16.04
C ALA A 497 3.09 -6.49 17.05
N THR A 498 3.01 -7.05 18.25
CA THR A 498 4.13 -7.11 19.18
C THR A 498 5.26 -7.94 18.55
N VAL A 499 6.50 -7.60 18.89
CA VAL A 499 7.74 -8.24 18.41
C VAL A 499 7.84 -9.71 18.86
N GLU A 500 6.95 -10.13 19.76
CA GLU A 500 6.75 -11.50 20.21
C GLU A 500 5.36 -11.93 19.74
N ASP A 501 5.28 -12.48 18.53
CA ASP A 501 4.13 -13.29 18.15
C ASP A 501 4.51 -14.76 18.45
N PRO A 502 4.01 -15.36 19.55
CA PRO A 502 4.22 -16.77 19.84
C PRO A 502 3.64 -17.71 18.76
N ASP A 503 2.83 -17.19 17.82
CA ASP A 503 2.27 -17.92 16.69
C ASP A 503 3.12 -17.85 15.41
N ALA A 504 4.36 -17.31 15.47
CA ALA A 504 5.31 -17.42 14.37
C ALA A 504 5.61 -18.90 14.07
N VAL A 505 4.95 -19.44 13.03
CA VAL A 505 5.05 -20.87 12.67
C VAL A 505 6.47 -21.20 12.20
N MET A 506 7.26 -21.75 13.11
CA MET A 506 8.55 -22.35 12.80
C MET A 506 8.37 -23.74 12.21
N TYR A 507 9.12 -24.07 11.15
CA TYR A 507 9.17 -25.41 10.59
C TYR A 507 10.48 -26.11 10.99
N PRO A 508 10.46 -27.43 11.22
CA PRO A 508 9.32 -28.35 11.08
C PRO A 508 8.26 -28.20 12.20
N LYS A 509 6.98 -28.16 11.81
CA LYS A 509 5.85 -28.28 12.76
C LYS A 509 5.46 -29.75 12.84
N VAL A 510 5.72 -30.39 13.97
CA VAL A 510 5.36 -31.80 14.20
C VAL A 510 3.85 -31.91 14.39
N LEU A 511 3.18 -32.73 13.59
CA LEU A 511 1.74 -32.96 13.67
C LEU A 511 1.40 -34.17 14.57
N GLY A 512 2.34 -35.10 14.72
CA GLY A 512 2.20 -36.30 15.56
C GLY A 512 2.85 -37.53 14.93
N VAL A 513 2.51 -38.72 15.43
CA VAL A 513 3.05 -40.01 14.95
C VAL A 513 1.98 -40.74 14.15
N ASP A 514 2.36 -41.26 12.99
CA ASP A 514 1.50 -42.14 12.18
C ASP A 514 1.33 -43.51 12.88
N PRO A 515 0.10 -43.89 13.28
CA PRO A 515 -0.15 -45.16 13.97
C PRO A 515 0.24 -46.40 13.15
N ALA A 516 0.20 -46.32 11.81
CA ALA A 516 0.49 -47.45 10.94
C ALA A 516 1.99 -47.72 10.80
N THR A 517 2.82 -46.66 10.74
CA THR A 517 4.26 -46.80 10.50
C THR A 517 5.13 -46.52 11.73
N GLY A 518 4.56 -45.94 12.80
CA GLY A 518 5.30 -45.48 13.99
C GLY A 518 6.23 -44.30 13.72
N LYS A 519 6.13 -43.66 12.54
CA LYS A 519 7.01 -42.56 12.13
C LYS A 519 6.33 -41.20 12.35
N GLU A 520 7.13 -40.21 12.73
CA GLU A 520 6.66 -38.83 12.91
C GLU A 520 6.19 -38.20 11.59
N ILE A 521 5.06 -37.51 11.59
CA ILE A 521 4.61 -36.64 10.50
C ILE A 521 4.92 -35.19 10.87
N SER A 522 5.64 -34.50 9.99
CA SER A 522 5.98 -33.08 10.13
C SER A 522 5.56 -32.27 8.92
N LEU A 523 5.01 -31.09 9.17
CA LEU A 523 4.78 -30.05 8.17
C LEU A 523 6.06 -29.20 8.04
N ARG A 524 6.49 -28.93 6.80
CA ARG A 524 7.76 -28.26 6.50
C ARG A 524 7.59 -27.27 5.35
N LEU A 525 8.46 -26.26 5.29
CA LEU A 525 8.56 -25.35 4.14
C LEU A 525 9.81 -25.66 3.31
N GLY A 526 9.67 -25.73 1.98
CA GLY A 526 10.77 -26.00 1.05
C GLY A 526 10.72 -25.13 -0.21
N PRO A 527 11.64 -25.34 -1.17
CA PRO A 527 11.79 -24.50 -2.36
C PRO A 527 10.56 -24.52 -3.29
N TYR A 528 9.70 -25.53 -3.14
CA TYR A 528 8.47 -25.72 -3.92
C TYR A 528 7.19 -25.37 -3.14
N GLY A 529 7.31 -24.80 -1.94
CA GLY A 529 6.20 -24.51 -1.04
C GLY A 529 6.12 -25.48 0.13
N PRO A 530 5.06 -25.39 0.95
CA PRO A 530 4.90 -26.26 2.11
C PRO A 530 4.57 -27.70 1.72
N TYR A 531 5.08 -28.65 2.50
CA TYR A 531 4.93 -30.08 2.30
C TYR A 531 4.89 -30.84 3.64
N LEU A 532 4.19 -31.97 3.66
CA LEU A 532 4.23 -32.95 4.73
C LEU A 532 5.36 -33.94 4.49
N GLN A 533 6.01 -34.40 5.55
CA GLN A 533 7.05 -35.43 5.51
C GLN A 533 6.77 -36.51 6.56
N LEU A 534 6.85 -37.78 6.14
CA LEU A 534 6.73 -38.95 7.01
C LEU A 534 8.13 -39.48 7.36
N GLY A 535 8.47 -39.43 8.65
CA GLY A 535 9.79 -39.75 9.21
C GLY A 535 10.80 -38.61 9.07
N VAL A 536 11.96 -38.79 9.69
CA VAL A 536 13.12 -37.90 9.55
C VAL A 536 14.01 -38.34 8.40
N GLN A 537 14.77 -37.41 7.81
CA GLN A 537 15.83 -37.76 6.88
C GLN A 537 16.97 -38.35 7.70
N GLU A 538 17.24 -39.64 7.55
CA GLU A 538 18.39 -40.27 8.18
C GLU A 538 19.67 -39.67 7.59
N LEU A 539 20.62 -39.32 8.47
CA LEU A 539 21.94 -38.83 8.08
C LEU A 539 22.72 -40.00 7.46
N ALA A 540 23.46 -39.73 6.39
CA ALA A 540 24.38 -40.73 5.86
C ALA A 540 25.44 -41.04 6.93
N PRO A 541 25.84 -42.31 7.13
CA PRO A 541 26.93 -42.64 8.04
C PRO A 541 28.19 -41.89 7.64
N ALA A 542 28.97 -41.42 8.63
CA ALA A 542 30.23 -40.74 8.41
C ALA A 542 31.13 -41.60 7.50
N ALA A 543 31.81 -40.98 6.54
CA ALA A 543 32.73 -41.70 5.68
C ALA A 543 33.82 -42.33 6.56
N THR A 544 34.00 -43.66 6.49
CA THR A 544 35.14 -44.30 7.15
C THR A 544 36.43 -43.82 6.49
N PRO A 545 37.45 -43.42 7.28
CA PRO A 545 38.76 -43.11 6.73
C PRO A 545 39.27 -44.32 5.94
N ALA A 546 39.82 -44.09 4.76
CA ALA A 546 40.38 -45.17 3.95
C ALA A 546 41.74 -45.57 4.54
N GLU A 547 41.85 -46.77 5.10
CA GLU A 547 43.15 -47.44 5.18
C GLU A 547 43.53 -47.94 3.77
N ASP A 548 44.76 -47.63 3.37
CA ASP A 548 45.44 -48.07 2.15
C ASP A 548 44.83 -47.67 0.80
N GLY A 549 45.08 -46.40 0.40
CA GLY A 549 45.34 -46.01 -0.98
C GLY A 549 44.23 -46.20 -2.04
N LYS A 550 43.04 -46.69 -1.66
CA LYS A 550 41.88 -46.84 -2.56
C LYS A 550 40.82 -45.77 -2.24
N LYS A 551 40.26 -45.16 -3.30
CA LYS A 551 39.17 -44.16 -3.19
C LYS A 551 38.05 -44.68 -2.28
N ALA A 552 37.77 -43.95 -1.20
CA ALA A 552 36.65 -44.22 -0.31
C ALA A 552 35.35 -44.33 -1.13
N LYS A 553 34.65 -45.46 -1.02
CA LYS A 553 33.30 -45.61 -1.60
C LYS A 553 32.38 -44.66 -0.85
N LYS A 554 31.78 -43.67 -1.55
CA LYS A 554 30.72 -42.84 -0.98
C LYS A 554 29.63 -43.76 -0.39
N PRO A 555 29.25 -43.59 0.89
CA PRO A 555 28.19 -44.39 1.49
C PRO A 555 26.90 -44.21 0.69
N LYS A 556 26.13 -45.29 0.50
CA LYS A 556 24.81 -45.20 -0.12
C LYS A 556 23.93 -44.29 0.74
N LYS A 557 23.40 -43.20 0.16
CA LYS A 557 22.46 -42.32 0.87
C LYS A 557 21.25 -43.15 1.30
N PRO A 558 20.76 -43.00 2.54
CA PRO A 558 19.51 -43.63 2.98
C PRO A 558 18.34 -43.17 2.10
N PRO A 559 17.29 -44.00 1.94
CA PRO A 559 16.12 -43.65 1.16
C PRO A 559 15.48 -42.35 1.68
N ALA A 560 15.09 -41.47 0.76
CA ALA A 560 14.45 -40.21 1.13
C ALA A 560 13.09 -40.48 1.81
N PRO A 561 12.72 -39.71 2.86
CA PRO A 561 11.42 -39.83 3.50
C PRO A 561 10.33 -39.43 2.52
N ARG A 562 9.16 -40.04 2.67
CA ARG A 562 8.02 -39.77 1.79
C ARG A 562 7.50 -38.36 2.05
N ARG A 563 7.16 -37.63 0.98
CA ARG A 563 6.72 -36.23 1.04
C ARG A 563 5.46 -36.00 0.21
N VAL A 564 4.59 -35.11 0.69
CA VAL A 564 3.38 -34.68 -0.02
C VAL A 564 3.29 -33.16 0.00
N GLY A 565 3.21 -32.52 -1.17
CA GLY A 565 3.08 -31.06 -1.26
C GLY A 565 1.66 -30.61 -0.91
N VAL A 566 1.53 -29.59 -0.07
CA VAL A 566 0.23 -29.12 0.46
C VAL A 566 -0.10 -27.66 0.12
N ALA A 567 0.69 -27.03 -0.75
CA ALA A 567 0.54 -25.62 -1.10
C ALA A 567 -0.83 -25.21 -1.70
N ASN A 568 -1.57 -26.16 -2.28
CA ASN A 568 -2.79 -25.88 -3.06
C ASN A 568 -3.95 -26.81 -2.70
N ILE A 569 -4.08 -27.17 -1.43
CA ILE A 569 -5.18 -28.01 -0.92
C ILE A 569 -6.49 -27.24 -0.69
N GLY A 570 -6.48 -25.91 -0.83
CA GLY A 570 -7.68 -25.06 -0.64
C GLY A 570 -8.02 -24.74 0.81
N LYS A 571 -7.15 -25.10 1.76
CA LYS A 571 -7.22 -24.81 3.19
C LYS A 571 -5.93 -24.12 3.64
N ASP A 572 -5.97 -23.42 4.76
CA ASP A 572 -4.75 -22.95 5.41
C ASP A 572 -3.88 -24.14 5.84
N VAL A 573 -2.60 -24.08 5.49
CA VAL A 573 -1.66 -25.19 5.68
C VAL A 573 -1.32 -25.36 7.16
N ASN A 574 -1.40 -24.30 7.96
CA ASN A 574 -1.10 -24.34 9.38
C ASN A 574 -2.21 -25.02 10.22
N GLU A 575 -3.40 -25.16 9.65
CA GLU A 575 -4.58 -25.81 10.25
C GLU A 575 -4.70 -27.30 9.88
N ILE A 576 -3.69 -27.87 9.21
CA ILE A 576 -3.68 -29.30 8.88
C ILE A 576 -3.53 -30.12 10.17
N THR A 577 -4.47 -31.03 10.40
CA THR A 577 -4.46 -31.97 11.53
C THR A 577 -3.67 -33.23 11.20
N LEU A 578 -3.29 -34.00 12.24
CA LEU A 578 -2.62 -35.30 12.06
C LEU A 578 -3.45 -36.27 11.20
N ALA A 579 -4.76 -36.34 11.42
CA ALA A 579 -5.66 -37.22 10.68
C ALA A 579 -5.71 -36.86 9.19
N GLU A 580 -5.84 -35.56 8.87
CA GLU A 580 -5.77 -35.07 7.48
C GLU A 580 -4.40 -35.37 6.85
N ALA A 581 -3.31 -35.19 7.61
CA ALA A 581 -1.96 -35.45 7.12
C ALA A 581 -1.73 -36.94 6.80
N ILE A 582 -2.23 -37.85 7.64
CA ILE A 582 -2.20 -39.31 7.38
C ILE A 582 -2.97 -39.62 6.08
N GLY A 583 -4.17 -39.07 5.92
CA GLY A 583 -4.97 -39.25 4.69
C GLY A 583 -4.26 -38.73 3.44
N MET A 584 -3.50 -37.64 3.54
CA MET A 584 -2.69 -37.13 2.42
C MET A 584 -1.56 -38.08 2.00
N PHE A 585 -1.04 -38.90 2.92
CA PHE A 585 -0.11 -39.98 2.60
C PHE A 585 -0.80 -41.23 2.02
N GLU A 586 -2.11 -41.26 1.82
CA GLU A 586 -2.71 -42.36 1.04
C GLU A 586 -2.57 -42.16 -0.47
N TYR A 587 -2.22 -40.94 -0.91
CA TYR A 587 -2.10 -40.60 -2.32
C TYR A 587 -0.70 -40.90 -2.89
N PRO A 588 -0.58 -41.42 -4.13
CA PRO A 588 -1.65 -41.64 -5.13
C PRO A 588 -2.63 -42.77 -4.76
N LYS A 589 -3.93 -42.46 -4.76
CA LYS A 589 -5.01 -43.41 -4.44
C LYS A 589 -5.58 -43.97 -5.74
N VAL A 590 -5.53 -45.28 -5.92
CA VAL A 590 -6.09 -45.94 -7.12
C VAL A 590 -7.61 -46.00 -6.98
N LEU A 591 -8.33 -45.40 -7.94
CA LEU A 591 -9.80 -45.38 -7.98
C LEU A 591 -10.38 -46.62 -8.70
N GLY A 592 -9.59 -47.22 -9.60
CA GLY A 592 -9.94 -48.43 -10.36
C GLY A 592 -9.20 -48.48 -11.69
N VAL A 593 -9.67 -49.31 -12.62
CA VAL A 593 -9.09 -49.46 -13.97
C VAL A 593 -9.92 -48.74 -15.02
N HIS A 594 -9.27 -48.05 -15.95
CA HIS A 594 -9.94 -47.33 -17.02
C HIS A 594 -10.73 -48.32 -17.91
N PRO A 595 -12.03 -48.12 -18.18
CA PRO A 595 -12.87 -49.10 -18.89
C PRO A 595 -12.32 -49.54 -20.25
N VAL A 596 -11.74 -48.60 -21.00
CA VAL A 596 -11.17 -48.83 -22.34
C VAL A 596 -9.70 -49.27 -22.30
N THR A 597 -8.83 -48.54 -21.61
CA THR A 597 -7.37 -48.80 -21.66
C THR A 597 -6.90 -49.83 -20.65
N GLN A 598 -7.75 -50.25 -19.71
CA GLN A 598 -7.42 -51.14 -18.58
C GLN A 598 -6.29 -50.64 -17.67
N ALA A 599 -5.79 -49.41 -17.89
CA ALA A 599 -4.75 -48.80 -17.08
C ALA A 599 -5.32 -48.31 -15.73
N PRO A 600 -4.53 -48.33 -14.64
CA PRO A 600 -4.98 -47.83 -13.35
C PRO A 600 -5.21 -46.32 -13.39
N VAL A 601 -6.41 -45.91 -12.96
CA VAL A 601 -6.79 -44.52 -12.74
C VAL A 601 -6.50 -44.17 -11.29
N SER A 602 -5.69 -43.14 -11.07
CA SER A 602 -5.27 -42.69 -9.74
C SER A 602 -5.65 -41.24 -9.47
N LEU A 603 -6.09 -40.97 -8.25
CA LEU A 603 -6.28 -39.63 -7.70
C LEU A 603 -4.98 -39.17 -7.03
N ASN A 604 -4.57 -37.93 -7.31
CA ASN A 604 -3.27 -37.39 -6.92
C ASN A 604 -3.37 -35.94 -6.43
N ILE A 605 -2.39 -35.53 -5.62
CA ILE A 605 -2.19 -34.15 -5.17
C ILE A 605 -0.99 -33.56 -5.93
N GLY A 606 -1.19 -32.42 -6.59
CA GLY A 606 -0.15 -31.75 -7.38
C GLY A 606 0.02 -30.27 -7.06
N PRO A 607 1.02 -29.61 -7.68
CA PRO A 607 1.29 -28.19 -7.48
C PRO A 607 0.15 -27.28 -7.99
N PHE A 608 -0.84 -27.80 -8.71
CA PHE A 608 -2.01 -27.05 -9.19
C PHE A 608 -3.32 -27.55 -8.56
N GLY A 609 -3.22 -28.25 -7.42
CA GLY A 609 -4.34 -28.90 -6.75
C GLY A 609 -4.53 -30.37 -7.17
N TRP A 610 -5.71 -30.90 -6.87
CA TRP A 610 -6.07 -32.29 -7.12
C TRP A 610 -6.17 -32.62 -8.61
N TYR A 611 -5.70 -33.80 -9.00
CA TYR A 611 -5.78 -34.28 -10.37
C TYR A 611 -5.95 -35.80 -10.43
N VAL A 612 -6.60 -36.27 -11.48
CA VAL A 612 -6.64 -37.69 -11.83
C VAL A 612 -5.59 -37.99 -12.90
N ALA A 613 -4.99 -39.18 -12.83
CA ALA A 613 -4.00 -39.63 -13.78
C ALA A 613 -4.24 -41.08 -14.17
N SER A 614 -4.07 -41.37 -15.46
CA SER A 614 -4.09 -42.71 -16.02
C SER A 614 -3.10 -42.78 -17.18
N GLU A 615 -2.54 -43.95 -17.40
CA GLU A 615 -1.76 -44.22 -18.60
C GLU A 615 -2.70 -44.42 -19.80
N VAL A 616 -2.41 -43.72 -20.89
CA VAL A 616 -3.17 -43.80 -22.15
C VAL A 616 -2.16 -43.80 -23.28
N ALA A 617 -2.11 -44.87 -24.08
CA ALA A 617 -1.20 -45.01 -25.22
C ALA A 617 0.30 -44.78 -24.90
N GLY A 618 0.77 -45.24 -23.72
CA GLY A 618 2.16 -45.12 -23.28
C GLY A 618 2.53 -43.76 -22.68
N GLU A 619 1.59 -42.82 -22.55
CA GLU A 619 1.80 -41.54 -21.87
C GLU A 619 0.88 -41.39 -20.64
N VAL A 620 1.40 -40.78 -19.57
CA VAL A 620 0.61 -40.48 -18.36
C VAL A 620 -0.20 -39.21 -18.57
N LEU A 621 -1.49 -39.38 -18.86
CA LEU A 621 -2.42 -38.27 -18.99
C LEU A 621 -2.84 -37.78 -17.60
N ARG A 622 -2.78 -36.46 -17.37
CA ARG A 622 -3.17 -35.82 -16.10
C ARG A 622 -4.28 -34.79 -16.33
N ALA A 623 -5.40 -34.95 -15.65
CA ALA A 623 -6.54 -34.03 -15.70
C ALA A 623 -6.81 -33.40 -14.33
N SER A 624 -6.72 -32.07 -14.25
CA SER A 624 -6.98 -31.32 -13.01
C SER A 624 -8.46 -31.37 -12.63
N ILE A 625 -8.74 -31.54 -11.35
CA ILE A 625 -10.08 -31.44 -10.76
C ILE A 625 -10.35 -29.97 -10.46
N GLY A 626 -11.20 -29.33 -11.26
CA GLY A 626 -11.54 -27.91 -11.11
C GLY A 626 -12.60 -27.65 -10.03
N LYS A 627 -12.75 -26.39 -9.62
CA LYS A 627 -13.75 -25.94 -8.63
C LYS A 627 -15.19 -26.37 -8.98
N THR A 628 -15.52 -26.45 -10.27
CA THR A 628 -16.86 -26.88 -10.73
C THR A 628 -17.10 -28.36 -10.47
N VAL A 629 -16.08 -29.20 -10.61
CA VAL A 629 -16.17 -30.63 -10.31
C VAL A 629 -16.32 -30.80 -8.81
N LEU A 630 -15.44 -30.17 -8.02
CA LEU A 630 -15.49 -30.13 -6.56
C LEU A 630 -16.87 -29.71 -6.02
N LYS A 631 -17.49 -28.66 -6.57
CA LYS A 631 -18.85 -28.23 -6.17
C LYS A 631 -19.93 -29.26 -6.45
N ARG A 632 -19.75 -30.11 -7.47
CA ARG A 632 -20.72 -31.12 -7.88
C ARG A 632 -20.57 -32.41 -7.08
N VAL A 633 -19.33 -32.83 -6.80
CA VAL A 633 -19.05 -34.03 -6.00
C VAL A 633 -18.98 -33.75 -4.48
N GLY A 634 -19.01 -32.48 -4.09
CA GLY A 634 -18.90 -32.02 -2.70
C GLY A 634 -17.47 -32.03 -2.18
N ALA A 635 -16.81 -33.18 -2.21
CA ALA A 635 -15.47 -33.41 -1.70
C ALA A 635 -14.62 -34.23 -2.69
N VAL A 636 -13.29 -34.17 -2.58
CA VAL A 636 -12.40 -34.84 -3.56
C VAL A 636 -12.44 -36.36 -3.40
N GLU A 637 -12.70 -36.82 -2.19
CA GLU A 637 -12.87 -38.20 -1.78
C GLU A 637 -14.06 -38.87 -2.50
N ASN A 638 -15.02 -38.07 -2.97
CA ASN A 638 -16.21 -38.52 -3.68
C ASN A 638 -16.02 -38.57 -5.20
N VAL A 639 -14.81 -38.33 -5.72
CA VAL A 639 -14.52 -38.49 -7.15
C VAL A 639 -14.47 -39.98 -7.46
N ASP A 640 -15.50 -40.47 -8.16
CA ASP A 640 -15.58 -41.85 -8.64
C ASP A 640 -14.79 -42.07 -9.94
N ILE A 641 -14.74 -43.33 -10.37
CA ILE A 641 -14.01 -43.73 -11.58
C ILE A 641 -14.61 -43.13 -12.85
N ASP A 642 -15.93 -42.97 -12.92
CA ASP A 642 -16.63 -42.46 -14.10
C ASP A 642 -16.33 -40.98 -14.33
N GLU A 643 -16.37 -40.17 -13.26
CA GLU A 643 -15.99 -38.77 -13.30
C GLU A 643 -14.49 -38.60 -13.59
N ALA A 644 -13.63 -39.46 -13.03
CA ALA A 644 -12.20 -39.46 -13.30
C ALA A 644 -11.89 -39.76 -14.78
N VAL A 645 -12.55 -40.76 -15.36
CA VAL A 645 -12.42 -41.14 -16.78
C VAL A 645 -12.94 -40.01 -17.68
N GLU A 646 -14.06 -39.38 -17.33
CA GLU A 646 -14.61 -38.25 -18.09
C GLU A 646 -13.68 -37.03 -18.09
N LEU A 647 -13.00 -36.75 -16.97
CA LEU A 647 -12.00 -35.68 -16.88
C LEU A 647 -10.77 -35.97 -17.75
N LEU A 648 -10.32 -37.23 -17.77
CA LEU A 648 -9.23 -37.68 -18.62
C LEU A 648 -9.63 -37.63 -20.10
N ARG A 649 -10.85 -38.05 -20.46
CA ARG A 649 -11.40 -37.96 -21.82
C ARG A 649 -11.44 -36.52 -22.31
N LYS A 650 -12.04 -35.60 -21.55
CA LYS A 650 -12.07 -34.16 -21.88
C LYS A 650 -10.67 -33.56 -22.01
N LYS A 651 -9.69 -34.10 -21.28
CA LYS A 651 -8.30 -33.67 -21.37
C LYS A 651 -7.61 -34.20 -22.63
N ALA A 652 -7.90 -35.43 -23.06
CA ALA A 652 -7.41 -36.03 -24.30
C ALA A 652 -8.04 -35.38 -25.55
N GLU A 653 -9.34 -35.06 -25.50
CA GLU A 653 -10.07 -34.40 -26.61
C GLU A 653 -9.70 -32.92 -26.79
N ARG A 654 -9.04 -32.31 -25.79
CA ARG A 654 -8.58 -30.93 -25.90
C ARG A 654 -7.42 -30.85 -26.89
N PRO A 655 -7.49 -29.98 -27.92
CA PRO A 655 -6.38 -29.78 -28.83
C PRO A 655 -5.13 -29.38 -28.02
N PRO A 656 -3.93 -29.81 -28.44
CA PRO A 656 -2.71 -29.44 -27.74
C PRO A 656 -2.67 -27.91 -27.64
N ARG A 657 -2.67 -27.41 -26.41
CA ARG A 657 -2.37 -25.99 -26.18
C ARG A 657 -1.04 -25.76 -26.85
N THR A 658 -1.01 -24.90 -27.87
CA THR A 658 0.24 -24.26 -28.29
C THR A 658 0.86 -23.77 -27.00
N ARG A 659 2.01 -24.38 -26.60
CA ARG A 659 2.84 -23.80 -25.56
C ARG A 659 2.97 -22.34 -25.95
N GLY A 660 2.42 -21.45 -25.12
CA GLY A 660 2.68 -20.03 -25.24
C GLY A 660 4.20 -19.93 -25.24
N ARG A 661 4.75 -19.75 -26.43
CA ARG A 661 6.16 -19.53 -26.64
C ARG A 661 6.43 -18.24 -25.89
N TYR A 662 7.09 -18.34 -24.75
CA TYR A 662 8.31 -17.56 -24.57
C TYR A 662 9.27 -18.00 -25.68
N ALA A 663 8.96 -17.62 -26.92
CA ALA A 663 9.97 -17.37 -27.92
C ALA A 663 10.28 -15.89 -27.76
N SER A 664 11.57 -15.61 -27.66
CA SER A 664 12.16 -14.32 -27.96
C SER A 664 11.28 -13.53 -28.94
N LYS A 665 10.89 -12.31 -28.57
CA LYS A 665 10.48 -11.32 -29.57
C LYS A 665 11.69 -11.08 -30.49
N LYS A 666 11.86 -11.91 -31.52
CA LYS A 666 12.54 -11.46 -32.74
C LYS A 666 11.61 -10.45 -33.39
N THR A 667 11.99 -9.19 -33.23
CA THR A 667 11.80 -8.08 -34.18
C THR A 667 10.73 -8.31 -35.25
N LYS A 668 9.57 -7.64 -35.11
CA LYS A 668 8.77 -7.27 -36.27
C LYS A 668 9.66 -6.42 -37.17
N ALA A 669 9.93 -6.89 -38.38
CA ALA A 669 10.45 -6.06 -39.45
C ALA A 669 9.51 -4.85 -39.63
N LYS A 670 10.11 -3.66 -39.70
CA LYS A 670 9.46 -2.39 -40.03
C LYS A 670 8.63 -2.56 -41.31
N LYS A 671 7.34 -2.19 -41.25
CA LYS A 671 6.66 -1.65 -42.44
C LYS A 671 7.19 -0.22 -42.61
N GLU A 672 7.65 0.12 -43.81
CA GLU A 672 8.05 1.47 -44.19
C GLU A 672 6.91 2.48 -43.93
N PRO A 673 7.22 3.71 -43.49
CA PRO A 673 6.23 4.75 -43.33
C PRO A 673 5.81 5.30 -44.70
N LYS A 674 4.50 5.25 -45.00
CA LYS A 674 3.93 6.03 -46.10
C LYS A 674 4.06 7.54 -45.78
N LYS A 675 4.55 8.30 -46.77
CA LYS A 675 4.74 9.76 -46.77
C LYS A 675 3.54 10.52 -46.20
N ALA A 676 3.86 11.58 -45.46
CA ALA A 676 2.94 12.59 -44.96
C ALA A 676 2.18 13.30 -46.10
N LYS A 677 0.90 13.59 -45.88
CA LYS A 677 0.15 14.62 -46.63
C LYS A 677 -0.08 15.82 -45.70
N GLU A 678 0.17 17.01 -46.24
CA GLU A 678 0.03 18.34 -45.62
C GLU A 678 -1.38 18.65 -45.09
N PRO A 679 -1.52 19.59 -44.13
CA PRO A 679 -2.80 19.98 -43.58
C PRO A 679 -3.52 21.03 -44.44
N LYS A 680 -4.85 20.95 -44.51
CA LYS A 680 -5.73 22.02 -45.00
C LYS A 680 -6.75 22.44 -43.93
N PRO A 681 -7.27 23.68 -43.99
CA PRO A 681 -7.45 24.56 -42.83
C PRO A 681 -8.79 24.43 -42.10
N LYS A 682 -8.81 25.02 -40.89
CA LYS A 682 -9.90 25.08 -39.90
C LYS A 682 -11.22 25.64 -40.45
N LYS A 683 -12.34 25.09 -39.97
CA LYS A 683 -13.65 25.78 -39.90
C LYS A 683 -14.11 25.84 -38.43
N GLU A 684 -14.62 27.00 -38.06
CA GLU A 684 -15.24 27.35 -36.76
C GLU A 684 -16.61 26.67 -36.52
N PRO A 685 -17.14 26.70 -35.28
CA PRO A 685 -18.07 25.68 -34.78
C PRO A 685 -19.55 26.09 -34.87
N GLU A 686 -20.41 25.13 -35.19
CA GLU A 686 -21.86 25.19 -34.91
C GLU A 686 -22.24 24.26 -33.75
N ALA A 687 -23.35 24.62 -33.11
CA ALA A 687 -23.71 24.30 -31.72
C ALA A 687 -24.19 22.86 -31.44
N LYS A 688 -23.83 22.42 -30.21
CA LYS A 688 -24.48 21.50 -29.25
C LYS A 688 -25.35 20.34 -29.79
N LYS A 689 -24.88 19.11 -29.55
CA LYS A 689 -25.71 17.97 -29.10
C LYS A 689 -25.07 17.30 -27.88
N GLU A 690 -25.89 17.05 -26.87
CA GLU A 690 -25.56 16.52 -25.55
C GLU A 690 -24.82 15.17 -25.61
N ALA A 691 -23.76 15.03 -24.81
CA ALA A 691 -23.06 13.77 -24.60
C ALA A 691 -23.64 13.03 -23.39
N LYS A 692 -24.06 11.78 -23.61
CA LYS A 692 -24.56 10.84 -22.60
C LYS A 692 -23.42 10.27 -21.73
N ASP A 693 -23.74 10.00 -20.47
CA ASP A 693 -22.87 9.39 -19.44
C ASP A 693 -22.19 8.06 -19.84
N PRO A 694 -20.98 7.77 -19.31
CA PRO A 694 -20.37 6.45 -19.38
C PRO A 694 -21.04 5.48 -18.37
N LYS A 695 -21.80 4.51 -18.88
CA LYS A 695 -22.48 3.47 -18.08
C LYS A 695 -21.50 2.57 -17.32
N ALA A 696 -21.78 2.41 -16.02
CA ALA A 696 -21.27 1.35 -15.16
C ALA A 696 -21.55 -0.06 -15.71
N LYS A 697 -20.60 -0.99 -15.51
CA LYS A 697 -20.75 -2.41 -15.85
C LYS A 697 -21.80 -3.06 -14.95
N LYS A 698 -23.04 -3.22 -15.44
CA LYS A 698 -24.08 -4.06 -14.82
C LYS A 698 -23.80 -5.54 -15.07
N ALA A 699 -24.07 -6.38 -14.07
CA ALA A 699 -24.09 -7.85 -14.20
C ALA A 699 -25.00 -8.29 -15.36
N PRO A 700 -24.70 -9.42 -16.04
CA PRO A 700 -25.50 -9.88 -17.17
C PRO A 700 -26.90 -10.26 -16.70
N LYS A 701 -27.93 -9.53 -17.16
CA LYS A 701 -29.33 -9.92 -16.97
C LYS A 701 -29.63 -11.21 -17.74
N PRO A 702 -30.53 -12.08 -17.26
CA PRO A 702 -30.96 -13.27 -17.99
C PRO A 702 -31.57 -12.86 -19.34
N LYS A 703 -31.25 -13.62 -20.40
CA LYS A 703 -31.75 -13.37 -21.76
C LYS A 703 -33.19 -13.86 -21.85
N VAL A 704 -34.16 -12.95 -21.79
CA VAL A 704 -35.55 -13.25 -22.13
C VAL A 704 -35.68 -13.26 -23.66
N GLU A 705 -36.24 -14.33 -24.22
CA GLU A 705 -36.49 -14.50 -25.65
C GLU A 705 -37.96 -14.78 -25.85
N VAL A 706 -38.60 -14.13 -26.83
CA VAL A 706 -39.99 -14.39 -27.21
C VAL A 706 -40.07 -15.79 -27.85
N PRO A 707 -40.84 -16.74 -27.29
CA PRO A 707 -41.00 -18.07 -27.88
C PRO A 707 -41.48 -18.00 -29.33
N GLY A 708 -40.85 -18.75 -30.24
CA GLY A 708 -41.24 -18.80 -31.66
C GLY A 708 -40.72 -17.65 -32.54
N MET A 709 -40.12 -16.59 -31.98
CA MET A 709 -39.62 -15.45 -32.76
C MET A 709 -38.09 -15.31 -32.63
N LYS A 710 -37.36 -15.38 -33.76
CA LYS A 710 -35.91 -15.16 -33.78
C LYS A 710 -35.61 -13.67 -33.64
N LYS A 711 -34.51 -13.33 -32.94
CA LYS A 711 -34.05 -11.94 -32.83
C LYS A 711 -33.72 -11.38 -34.22
N PRO A 712 -34.15 -10.15 -34.54
CA PRO A 712 -33.93 -9.55 -35.85
C PRO A 712 -32.44 -9.28 -36.08
N LEU A 713 -31.98 -9.52 -37.30
CA LEU A 713 -30.62 -9.22 -37.72
C LEU A 713 -30.44 -7.70 -37.86
N THR A 714 -29.24 -7.20 -37.56
CA THR A 714 -28.90 -5.81 -37.90
C THR A 714 -28.73 -5.67 -39.42
N ALA A 715 -28.91 -4.47 -39.96
CA ALA A 715 -28.78 -4.16 -41.39
C ALA A 715 -27.53 -4.79 -42.06
N PHE A 716 -26.37 -4.66 -41.41
CA PHE A 716 -25.11 -5.26 -41.91
C PHE A 716 -25.14 -6.80 -41.95
N PHE A 717 -25.77 -7.45 -40.98
CA PHE A 717 -25.85 -8.92 -40.93
C PHE A 717 -26.90 -9.49 -41.87
N ALA A 718 -27.98 -8.75 -42.15
CA ALA A 718 -28.93 -9.08 -43.21
C ALA A 718 -28.23 -8.97 -44.59
N PHE A 719 -27.55 -7.86 -44.87
CA PHE A 719 -26.71 -7.70 -46.05
C PHE A 719 -25.63 -8.79 -46.16
N SER A 720 -24.95 -9.10 -45.05
CA SER A 720 -23.94 -10.16 -45.02
C SER A 720 -24.52 -11.55 -45.19
N ALA A 721 -25.81 -11.78 -44.98
CA ALA A 721 -26.45 -13.06 -45.28
C ALA A 721 -26.69 -13.19 -46.79
N ASP A 722 -27.17 -12.11 -47.42
CA ASP A 722 -27.49 -12.07 -48.85
C ASP A 722 -26.23 -12.14 -49.72
N GLU A 723 -25.18 -11.39 -49.38
CA GLU A 723 -23.99 -11.22 -50.22
C GLU A 723 -22.88 -12.23 -49.92
N ARG A 724 -22.98 -13.00 -48.83
CA ARG A 724 -21.92 -13.96 -48.43
C ARG A 724 -21.73 -15.08 -49.45
N ALA A 725 -22.81 -15.55 -50.08
CA ALA A 725 -22.71 -16.57 -51.13
C ALA A 725 -21.95 -16.01 -52.35
N SER A 726 -22.23 -14.76 -52.73
CA SER A 726 -21.57 -14.04 -53.82
C SER A 726 -20.07 -13.84 -53.54
N VAL A 727 -19.73 -13.30 -52.37
CA VAL A 727 -18.31 -13.11 -51.96
C VAL A 727 -17.52 -14.42 -51.92
N LYS A 728 -18.17 -15.52 -51.53
CA LYS A 728 -17.52 -16.84 -51.47
C LYS A 728 -17.42 -17.52 -52.84
N ALA A 729 -18.35 -17.24 -53.75
CA ALA A 729 -18.28 -17.70 -55.13
C ALA A 729 -17.16 -16.96 -55.90
N GLU A 730 -17.02 -15.66 -55.68
CA GLU A 730 -15.96 -14.84 -56.29
C GLU A 730 -14.57 -15.14 -55.70
N ASN A 731 -14.51 -15.61 -54.45
CA ASN A 731 -13.25 -15.92 -53.76
C ASN A 731 -13.32 -17.28 -53.02
N PRO A 732 -13.24 -18.41 -53.75
CA PRO A 732 -13.46 -19.75 -53.18
C PRO A 732 -12.45 -20.17 -52.10
N THR A 733 -11.26 -19.56 -52.09
CA THR A 733 -10.17 -19.86 -51.15
C THR A 733 -10.23 -19.05 -49.86
N PHE A 734 -11.12 -18.06 -49.75
CA PHE A 734 -11.20 -17.20 -48.57
C PHE A 734 -11.67 -17.97 -47.33
N LYS A 735 -10.93 -17.80 -46.24
CA LYS A 735 -11.35 -18.27 -44.91
C LYS A 735 -12.43 -17.35 -44.35
N VAL A 736 -13.18 -17.84 -43.35
CA VAL A 736 -14.34 -17.12 -42.77
C VAL A 736 -14.01 -15.67 -42.36
N GLY A 737 -12.81 -15.42 -41.82
CA GLY A 737 -12.37 -14.07 -41.45
C GLY A 737 -12.09 -13.14 -42.64
N GLU A 738 -11.64 -13.69 -43.78
CA GLU A 738 -11.37 -12.94 -45.01
C GLU A 738 -12.68 -12.61 -45.75
N VAL A 739 -13.63 -13.56 -45.76
CA VAL A 739 -15.01 -13.32 -46.24
C VAL A 739 -15.68 -12.21 -45.43
N ALA A 740 -15.53 -12.22 -44.09
CA ALA A 740 -16.10 -11.18 -43.24
C ALA A 740 -15.48 -9.79 -43.51
N LYS A 741 -14.18 -9.74 -43.81
CA LYS A 741 -13.50 -8.49 -44.17
C LYS A 741 -13.98 -7.95 -45.51
N ALA A 742 -14.11 -8.81 -46.53
CA ALA A 742 -14.62 -8.44 -47.85
C ALA A 742 -16.08 -7.96 -47.79
N LEU A 743 -16.93 -8.59 -46.98
CA LEU A 743 -18.31 -8.14 -46.73
C LEU A 743 -18.36 -6.77 -46.04
N GLY A 744 -17.44 -6.51 -45.11
CA GLY A 744 -17.30 -5.21 -44.45
C GLY A 744 -16.90 -4.10 -45.43
N GLU A 745 -15.97 -4.39 -46.34
CA GLU A 745 -15.55 -3.46 -47.39
C GLU A 745 -16.70 -3.18 -48.38
N ARG A 746 -17.43 -4.22 -48.81
CA ARG A 746 -18.61 -4.05 -49.68
C ARG A 746 -19.75 -3.26 -49.02
N TRP A 747 -19.96 -3.43 -47.72
CA TRP A 747 -20.94 -2.64 -46.96
C TRP A 747 -20.55 -1.17 -46.82
N ALA A 748 -19.24 -0.90 -46.70
CA ALA A 748 -18.72 0.46 -46.64
C ALA A 748 -18.86 1.20 -47.97
N SER A 749 -18.76 0.48 -49.09
CA SER A 749 -18.93 0.99 -50.46
C SER A 749 -20.32 0.76 -51.06
N LEU A 750 -21.30 0.32 -50.26
CA LEU A 750 -22.65 0.04 -50.74
C LEU A 750 -23.36 1.34 -51.11
N ASP A 751 -24.11 1.30 -52.22
CA ASP A 751 -24.95 2.41 -52.65
C ASP A 751 -25.90 2.89 -51.53
N PRO A 752 -26.04 4.21 -51.29
CA PRO A 752 -26.86 4.75 -50.21
C PRO A 752 -28.33 4.32 -50.23
N GLU A 753 -28.95 4.16 -51.39
CA GLU A 753 -30.37 3.75 -51.49
C GLU A 753 -30.53 2.27 -51.11
N ARG A 754 -29.62 1.42 -51.59
CA ARG A 754 -29.60 0.00 -51.25
C ARG A 754 -29.29 -0.22 -49.78
N LYS A 755 -28.39 0.59 -49.21
CA LYS A 755 -28.07 0.58 -47.78
C LYS A 755 -29.23 1.03 -46.91
N ALA A 756 -29.95 2.09 -47.32
CA ALA A 756 -31.13 2.59 -46.63
C ALA A 756 -32.24 1.53 -46.55
N LYS A 757 -32.41 0.68 -47.58
CA LYS A 757 -33.34 -0.45 -47.55
C LYS A 757 -33.03 -1.44 -46.42
N TYR A 758 -31.78 -1.90 -46.30
CA TYR A 758 -31.37 -2.81 -45.23
C TYR A 758 -31.51 -2.19 -43.83
N GLU A 759 -31.28 -0.87 -43.71
CA GLU A 759 -31.46 -0.14 -42.46
C GLU A 759 -32.95 0.01 -42.09
N SER A 760 -33.81 0.24 -43.08
CA SER A 760 -35.27 0.28 -42.91
C SER A 760 -35.83 -1.07 -42.50
N ASP A 761 -35.50 -2.15 -43.22
CA ASP A 761 -35.97 -3.51 -42.93
C ASP A 761 -35.53 -3.98 -41.53
N ALA A 762 -34.28 -3.70 -41.15
CA ALA A 762 -33.78 -4.01 -39.82
C ALA A 762 -34.46 -3.20 -38.71
N LYS A 763 -34.85 -1.95 -39.00
CA LYS A 763 -35.61 -1.11 -38.05
C LYS A 763 -37.02 -1.66 -37.85
N THR A 764 -37.75 -1.96 -38.93
CA THR A 764 -39.09 -2.52 -38.87
C THR A 764 -39.11 -3.87 -38.15
N ALA A 765 -38.15 -4.77 -38.44
CA ALA A 765 -38.04 -6.05 -37.77
C ALA A 765 -37.71 -5.92 -36.27
N LYS A 766 -36.93 -4.90 -35.89
CA LYS A 766 -36.62 -4.58 -34.49
C LYS A 766 -37.82 -4.05 -33.73
N GLU A 767 -38.62 -3.19 -34.36
CA GLU A 767 -39.84 -2.64 -33.79
C GLU A 767 -40.91 -3.74 -33.60
N ALA A 768 -41.09 -4.63 -34.58
CA ALA A 768 -41.98 -5.78 -34.48
C ALA A 768 -41.58 -6.74 -33.33
N TYR A 769 -40.28 -7.05 -33.20
CA TYR A 769 -39.80 -7.89 -32.10
C TYR A 769 -39.95 -7.22 -30.73
N ALA A 770 -39.75 -5.89 -30.65
CA ALA A 770 -39.94 -5.14 -29.41
C ALA A 770 -41.41 -5.12 -28.98
N ALA A 771 -42.35 -4.98 -29.91
CA ALA A 771 -43.78 -5.08 -29.65
C ALA A 771 -44.17 -6.47 -29.14
N ALA A 772 -43.73 -7.54 -29.82
CA ALA A 772 -43.98 -8.92 -29.40
C ALA A 772 -43.37 -9.25 -28.03
N LEU A 773 -42.19 -8.68 -27.72
CA LEU A 773 -41.57 -8.84 -26.40
C LEU A 773 -42.33 -8.11 -25.29
N ALA A 774 -42.85 -6.91 -25.57
CA ALA A 774 -43.67 -6.18 -24.62
C ALA A 774 -44.97 -6.93 -24.30
N GLU A 775 -45.62 -7.50 -25.32
CA GLU A 775 -46.83 -8.31 -25.19
C GLU A 775 -46.58 -9.63 -24.45
N PHE A 776 -45.45 -10.30 -24.71
CA PHE A 776 -45.01 -11.49 -23.98
C PHE A 776 -44.74 -11.20 -22.50
N LEU A 777 -44.11 -10.06 -22.19
CA LEU A 777 -43.84 -9.67 -20.80
C LEU A 777 -45.13 -9.31 -20.07
N ALA A 778 -46.04 -8.56 -20.71
CA ALA A 778 -47.33 -8.19 -20.13
C ALA A 778 -48.24 -9.41 -19.87
N SER A 779 -48.27 -10.39 -20.80
CA SER A 779 -49.01 -11.64 -20.58
C SER A 779 -48.40 -12.51 -19.47
N SER A 780 -47.08 -12.48 -19.30
CA SER A 780 -46.39 -13.20 -18.21
C SER A 780 -46.62 -12.60 -16.81
N GLU A 781 -46.88 -11.29 -16.73
CA GLU A 781 -47.23 -10.59 -15.48
C GLU A 781 -48.71 -10.80 -15.11
N SER A 782 -49.63 -10.86 -16.08
CA SER A 782 -51.05 -11.19 -15.82
C SER A 782 -51.28 -12.62 -15.30
N SER A 783 -50.34 -13.54 -15.52
CA SER A 783 -50.36 -14.89 -14.95
C SER A 783 -49.75 -15.01 -13.55
N ARG A 784 -49.39 -13.87 -12.94
CA ARG A 784 -48.80 -13.78 -11.58
C ARG A 784 -49.50 -12.70 -10.75
N GLU A 785 -50.73 -12.97 -10.35
CA GLU A 785 -51.33 -12.43 -9.13
C GLU A 785 -52.18 -13.56 -8.48
N PRO A 786 -52.31 -13.54 -7.14
CA PRO A 786 -51.65 -14.46 -6.21
C PRO A 786 -52.05 -15.94 -6.26
#